data_AF-A0A075AZ85-F1
#
_entry.id   AF-A0A075AZ85-F1
#
_cell.length_a   1.000
_cell.length_b   1.000
_cell.length_c   1.000
_cell.angle_alpha   90.00
_cell.angle_beta   90.00
_cell.angle_gamma   90.00
#
_symmetry.space_group_name_H-M   'P 1'
#
loop_
_entity.id
_entity.type
_entity.pdbx_description
1 polymer ?
#
loop_
_entity_poly.entity_id
_entity_poly.type
_entity_poly.pdbx_seq_one_letter_code
_entity_poly.pdbx_strand_id
1 'polypeptide(L)'
;MEKQSPSYDTNQEVNQKPKNDEEINDDLDLLYSGLFSLENGPAYRTLEHLLTISSISKTDADKYKESISKIFSMLMQKIDSEKQLLRTSKDLEVKLGQIAIELEKLNAQSYQDSALIADLKRELLKGQNESSLCMERDSKLENERDEQVKIKLDVLSDIEQARQHKVDMLEPQLVASNKELRLDILQRKQQIENLKKDFEEKRESYDEILKTKERLDVEQEKYSISLTKASELPPKLIKQNEILKDAIYSLQQETVKQSSLSLTLDTEIIKLTKKKQEIEKDRNESQTEVETKMLQIEALEAQTDEIFRNHELAKEQLSIQKTEKIKLDYANKHCAQDIRKEHDNLLKCFRDKENMLKLYVRLENQVNNIRNLIPKLEGQKNELDRALQSQQQENKIIKAKIRNSRQEIDIDIFHYLQQDDLDIKEREALQQSLTTLEKLEKRLHEAQAGSKLIQQTMNQINLERDLRVRELTKVKQKLKDMKEECRVKSGIVKDNYKKQLEVAQRLKDTMHLYDSVKAERNKYVNMIQASTQKISEMREKVRILGNEVDILRCDLNNKDKDLAKKIHENAALFNIRDSLRNDVNRAAFSYKEKEGIIEQNAGLIEILTHNISDCETKLKELKNKFKSAVKARNKVGVQLLERQDEVCVLYEKINFQEGLLNEGNLKLSQLDEEIRILKLAIKELERDIELLKKIRPEKFENVNEINLLQKQLDEIKEKADNLGLELENPQNQVRFRHLDGTDLHVSELSAKVRKLEEKIAKKEETLIEKDLTLEEVTKLTIRLSEKTKDSSETSTAASKKINELQNKLKDVNNSMMATISELSLVQAKCIQLRGEKENKAREFEEAKERFSSGSEPIPRFDDELQKIVKEKERRIKQLDEMKNSDFIFENDGFEDINGVRTTAKLRPNAYLNESDNLPIPKPYGLYAPFKPTESIYHLKQFKKQILKQVEI
;
A
#
# COMPACT_ATOMS: atom_id res chain seq x y z
N MET A 1 -36.01 18.01 -26.76
CA MET A 1 -36.91 17.79 -27.91
C MET A 1 -38.13 17.01 -27.43
N GLU A 2 -39.18 16.99 -28.23
CA GLU A 2 -40.53 16.49 -27.87
C GLU A 2 -40.61 14.95 -27.77
N LYS A 3 -41.57 14.44 -26.97
CA LYS A 3 -42.72 13.59 -27.38
C LYS A 3 -43.31 12.86 -26.16
N GLN A 4 -44.55 13.16 -25.75
CA GLN A 4 -45.88 12.79 -26.30
C GLN A 4 -46.44 11.51 -25.65
N SER A 5 -47.46 11.68 -24.81
CA SER A 5 -48.31 10.63 -24.26
C SER A 5 -49.60 10.49 -25.08
N PRO A 6 -50.15 9.29 -25.29
CA PRO A 6 -51.52 9.10 -25.75
C PRO A 6 -52.46 8.76 -24.58
N SER A 7 -53.57 9.48 -24.45
CA SER A 7 -54.71 9.09 -23.63
C SER A 7 -55.64 8.14 -24.42
N TYR A 8 -56.37 7.29 -23.72
CA TYR A 8 -57.50 6.53 -24.29
C TYR A 8 -58.66 6.48 -23.29
N ASP A 9 -59.76 7.15 -23.63
CA ASP A 9 -61.04 7.04 -22.94
C ASP A 9 -61.85 5.87 -23.51
N THR A 10 -62.41 5.02 -22.64
CA THR A 10 -63.49 4.09 -23.02
C THR A 10 -64.36 3.70 -21.82
N ASN A 11 -65.26 4.59 -21.40
CA ASN A 11 -66.44 4.23 -20.59
C ASN A 11 -67.70 4.35 -21.44
N GLN A 12 -68.36 3.22 -21.73
CA GLN A 12 -69.69 3.16 -22.32
C GLN A 12 -70.66 2.48 -21.35
N GLU A 13 -71.33 3.26 -20.51
CA GLU A 13 -72.42 2.75 -19.69
C GLU A 13 -73.71 2.62 -20.51
N VAL A 14 -74.34 1.45 -20.43
CA VAL A 14 -75.52 1.11 -21.23
C VAL A 14 -76.79 1.59 -20.53
N ASN A 15 -77.27 2.76 -20.96
CA ASN A 15 -78.41 3.45 -20.34
C ASN A 15 -79.76 2.85 -20.80
N GLN A 16 -80.25 1.81 -20.11
CA GLN A 16 -81.57 1.22 -20.35
C GLN A 16 -82.65 1.87 -19.46
N LYS A 17 -83.58 2.59 -20.08
CA LYS A 17 -84.84 3.00 -19.42
C LYS A 17 -85.86 1.85 -19.42
N PRO A 18 -86.61 1.62 -18.33
CA PRO A 18 -87.87 0.86 -18.39
C PRO A 18 -88.91 1.63 -19.23
N LYS A 19 -89.98 0.95 -19.65
CA LYS A 19 -90.80 1.38 -20.81
C LYS A 19 -92.31 1.34 -20.56
N ASN A 20 -92.74 1.54 -19.32
CA ASN A 20 -94.10 1.20 -18.86
C ASN A 20 -94.94 2.39 -18.36
N ASP A 21 -94.43 3.63 -18.41
CA ASP A 21 -95.10 4.79 -17.80
C ASP A 21 -96.20 5.43 -18.66
N GLU A 22 -96.39 4.98 -19.91
CA GLU A 22 -97.28 5.64 -20.87
C GLU A 22 -98.73 5.09 -20.85
N GLU A 23 -98.94 3.78 -20.60
CA GLU A 23 -100.24 3.11 -20.78
C GLU A 23 -101.30 3.38 -19.68
N ILE A 24 -101.03 4.22 -18.67
CA ILE A 24 -101.94 4.46 -17.52
C ILE A 24 -102.45 5.92 -17.45
N ASN A 25 -101.91 6.86 -18.23
CA ASN A 25 -102.39 8.24 -18.24
C ASN A 25 -103.69 8.43 -19.07
N ASP A 26 -103.85 7.69 -20.16
CA ASP A 26 -104.94 7.90 -21.13
C ASP A 26 -106.35 7.69 -20.53
N ASP A 27 -106.52 6.70 -19.64
CA ASP A 27 -107.79 6.44 -18.94
C ASP A 27 -108.20 7.58 -17.98
N LEU A 28 -107.24 8.38 -17.52
CA LEU A 28 -107.46 9.46 -16.53
C LEU A 28 -107.83 10.80 -17.19
N ASP A 29 -107.30 11.08 -18.38
CA ASP A 29 -107.72 12.23 -19.20
C ASP A 29 -109.12 12.03 -19.81
N LEU A 30 -109.50 10.78 -20.12
CA LEU A 30 -110.85 10.47 -20.57
C LEU A 30 -111.93 10.91 -19.55
N LEU A 31 -111.64 10.76 -18.24
CA LEU A 31 -112.54 11.20 -17.17
C LEU A 31 -112.66 12.73 -17.04
N TYR A 32 -111.70 13.49 -17.57
CA TYR A 32 -111.67 14.96 -17.49
C TYR A 32 -112.11 15.67 -18.79
N SER A 33 -112.61 14.92 -19.77
CA SER A 33 -113.05 15.39 -21.10
C SER A 33 -114.37 16.20 -21.11
N GLY A 34 -114.49 17.23 -20.28
CA GLY A 34 -115.49 18.32 -20.41
C GLY A 34 -116.97 17.98 -20.14
N LEU A 35 -117.33 16.71 -20.00
CA LEU A 35 -118.71 16.23 -19.88
C LEU A 35 -119.35 16.43 -18.48
N PHE A 36 -118.57 16.81 -17.47
CA PHE A 36 -119.01 17.04 -16.09
C PHE A 36 -118.97 18.52 -15.67
N SER A 37 -119.30 19.47 -16.56
CA SER A 37 -119.65 20.82 -16.11
C SER A 37 -121.05 20.82 -15.46
N LEU A 38 -121.20 21.57 -14.36
CA LEU A 38 -122.41 21.64 -13.54
C LEU A 38 -123.68 21.95 -14.37
N GLU A 39 -123.53 22.82 -15.37
CA GLU A 39 -124.59 23.31 -16.27
C GLU A 39 -124.99 22.28 -17.35
N ASN A 40 -124.10 21.35 -17.70
CA ASN A 40 -124.37 20.31 -18.69
C ASN A 40 -124.90 19.00 -18.08
N GLY A 41 -124.80 18.84 -16.76
CA GLY A 41 -125.32 17.67 -16.04
C GLY A 41 -126.82 17.46 -16.30
N PRO A 42 -127.28 16.22 -16.57
CA PRO A 42 -128.66 15.96 -16.97
C PRO A 42 -129.69 16.44 -15.93
N ALA A 43 -129.38 16.31 -14.63
CA ALA A 43 -130.24 16.80 -13.55
C ALA A 43 -130.45 18.33 -13.59
N TYR A 44 -129.39 19.10 -13.87
CA TYR A 44 -129.45 20.56 -13.95
C TYR A 44 -130.27 21.01 -15.16
N ARG A 45 -130.03 20.39 -16.33
CA ARG A 45 -130.82 20.59 -17.55
C ARG A 45 -132.30 20.22 -17.38
N THR A 46 -132.62 19.13 -16.65
CA THR A 46 -134.03 18.79 -16.36
C THR A 46 -134.71 19.81 -15.44
N LEU A 47 -133.99 20.40 -14.47
CA LEU A 47 -134.56 21.47 -13.63
C LEU A 47 -134.85 22.74 -14.44
N GLU A 48 -134.01 23.08 -15.41
CA GLU A 48 -134.26 24.21 -16.32
C GLU A 48 -135.41 23.93 -17.29
N HIS A 49 -135.54 22.69 -17.78
CA HIS A 49 -136.67 22.25 -18.61
C HIS A 49 -138.00 22.16 -17.83
N LEU A 50 -137.97 21.98 -16.52
CA LEU A 50 -139.17 22.03 -15.66
C LEU A 50 -139.56 23.47 -15.28
N LEU A 51 -138.57 24.37 -15.18
CA LEU A 51 -138.77 25.82 -15.06
C LEU A 51 -139.43 26.43 -16.31
N THR A 52 -139.00 26.04 -17.53
CA THR A 52 -139.61 26.55 -18.78
C THR A 52 -141.03 26.03 -19.03
N ILE A 53 -141.39 24.90 -18.44
CA ILE A 53 -142.75 24.31 -18.50
C ILE A 53 -143.67 24.86 -17.38
N SER A 54 -143.19 25.79 -16.54
CA SER A 54 -143.97 26.46 -15.47
C SER A 54 -144.64 25.50 -14.46
N SER A 55 -144.00 24.35 -14.21
CA SER A 55 -144.53 23.28 -13.35
C SER A 55 -143.98 23.28 -11.91
N ILE A 56 -143.00 24.13 -11.62
CA ILE A 56 -142.31 24.24 -10.31
C ILE A 56 -142.10 25.72 -9.98
N SER A 57 -142.23 26.10 -8.68
CA SER A 57 -141.86 27.44 -8.21
C SER A 57 -140.36 27.68 -8.30
N LYS A 58 -139.94 28.89 -8.70
CA LYS A 58 -138.52 29.31 -8.70
C LYS A 58 -137.86 29.02 -7.34
N THR A 59 -138.56 29.31 -6.24
CA THR A 59 -138.08 29.11 -4.87
C THR A 59 -137.63 27.69 -4.54
N ASP A 60 -138.12 26.68 -5.27
CA ASP A 60 -137.81 25.27 -5.02
C ASP A 60 -136.86 24.71 -6.08
N ALA A 61 -136.97 25.18 -7.33
CA ALA A 61 -135.94 24.93 -8.34
C ALA A 61 -134.56 25.45 -7.90
N ASP A 62 -134.50 26.64 -7.29
CA ASP A 62 -133.25 27.23 -6.79
C ASP A 62 -132.67 26.43 -5.60
N LYS A 63 -133.51 25.93 -4.68
CA LYS A 63 -133.07 25.01 -3.59
C LYS A 63 -132.49 23.71 -4.14
N TYR A 64 -133.15 23.11 -5.14
CA TYR A 64 -132.64 21.88 -5.75
C TYR A 64 -131.33 22.12 -6.50
N LYS A 65 -131.21 23.23 -7.25
CA LYS A 65 -129.94 23.66 -7.84
C LYS A 65 -128.85 23.84 -6.79
N GLU A 66 -129.12 24.54 -5.68
CA GLU A 66 -128.16 24.72 -4.58
C GLU A 66 -127.74 23.39 -3.93
N SER A 67 -128.67 22.43 -3.79
CA SER A 67 -128.38 21.08 -3.27
C SER A 67 -127.50 20.28 -4.22
N ILE A 68 -127.72 20.37 -5.54
CA ILE A 68 -126.91 19.72 -6.57
C ILE A 68 -125.51 20.35 -6.60
N SER A 69 -125.39 21.67 -6.49
CA SER A 69 -124.10 22.37 -6.37
C SER A 69 -123.31 21.93 -5.13
N LYS A 70 -123.98 21.68 -4.00
CA LYS A 70 -123.34 21.16 -2.77
C LYS A 70 -122.90 19.70 -2.91
N ILE A 71 -123.69 18.85 -3.57
CA ILE A 71 -123.30 17.46 -3.86
C ILE A 71 -122.13 17.43 -4.86
N PHE A 72 -122.16 18.27 -5.90
CA PHE A 72 -121.09 18.37 -6.89
C PHE A 72 -119.79 18.90 -6.28
N SER A 73 -119.84 19.91 -5.39
CA SER A 73 -118.64 20.40 -4.71
C SER A 73 -118.07 19.38 -3.71
N MET A 74 -118.91 18.61 -3.00
CA MET A 74 -118.44 17.50 -2.17
C MET A 74 -117.85 16.35 -3.01
N LEU A 75 -118.41 16.07 -4.19
CA LEU A 75 -117.86 15.08 -5.13
C LEU A 75 -116.48 15.52 -5.66
N MET A 76 -116.35 16.78 -6.10
CA MET A 76 -115.08 17.34 -6.53
C MET A 76 -114.04 17.34 -5.40
N GLN A 77 -114.40 17.76 -4.18
CA GLN A 77 -113.52 17.66 -3.02
C GLN A 77 -113.10 16.22 -2.73
N LYS A 78 -113.96 15.23 -2.97
CA LYS A 78 -113.60 13.81 -2.83
C LYS A 78 -112.62 13.36 -3.92
N ILE A 79 -112.89 13.68 -5.18
CA ILE A 79 -111.98 13.37 -6.30
C ILE A 79 -110.61 14.06 -6.12
N ASP A 80 -110.58 15.30 -5.65
CA ASP A 80 -109.33 16.00 -5.35
C ASP A 80 -108.60 15.39 -4.14
N SER A 81 -109.32 14.93 -3.11
CA SER A 81 -108.72 14.18 -1.99
C SER A 81 -108.19 12.82 -2.42
N GLU A 82 -108.85 12.16 -3.38
CA GLU A 82 -108.42 10.88 -3.96
C GLU A 82 -107.21 11.07 -4.87
N LYS A 83 -107.15 12.15 -5.66
CA LYS A 83 -105.95 12.57 -6.41
C LYS A 83 -104.79 12.91 -5.49
N GLN A 84 -105.04 13.55 -4.35
CA GLN A 84 -104.00 13.80 -3.34
C GLN A 84 -103.51 12.49 -2.71
N LEU A 85 -104.42 11.57 -2.34
CA LEU A 85 -104.07 10.25 -1.82
C LEU A 85 -103.26 9.43 -2.84
N LEU A 86 -103.67 9.39 -4.10
CA LEU A 86 -102.97 8.68 -5.18
C LEU A 86 -101.59 9.29 -5.45
N ARG A 87 -101.46 10.63 -5.43
CA ARG A 87 -100.15 11.31 -5.51
C ARG A 87 -99.27 10.95 -4.32
N THR A 88 -99.77 11.05 -3.09
CA THR A 88 -98.99 10.66 -1.90
C THR A 88 -98.64 9.17 -1.88
N SER A 89 -99.48 8.29 -2.45
CA SER A 89 -99.16 6.87 -2.63
C SER A 89 -97.99 6.69 -3.59
N LYS A 90 -98.03 7.34 -4.77
CA LYS A 90 -96.91 7.30 -5.73
C LYS A 90 -95.64 7.95 -5.17
N ASP A 91 -95.75 9.05 -4.43
CA ASP A 91 -94.61 9.67 -3.74
C ASP A 91 -94.01 8.75 -2.65
N LEU A 92 -94.84 7.94 -1.97
CA LEU A 92 -94.40 6.95 -1.00
C LEU A 92 -93.80 5.71 -1.67
N GLU A 93 -94.34 5.26 -2.81
CA GLU A 93 -93.75 4.18 -3.62
C GLU A 93 -92.38 4.59 -4.17
N VAL A 94 -92.24 5.82 -4.68
CA VAL A 94 -90.95 6.37 -5.12
C VAL A 94 -89.97 6.47 -3.96
N LYS A 95 -90.40 6.92 -2.76
CA LYS A 95 -89.55 6.95 -1.57
C LYS A 95 -89.17 5.56 -1.06
N LEU A 96 -90.08 4.59 -1.11
CA LEU A 96 -89.79 3.20 -0.75
C LEU A 96 -88.81 2.56 -1.76
N GLY A 97 -88.94 2.88 -3.06
CA GLY A 97 -87.97 2.48 -4.08
C GLY A 97 -86.59 3.12 -3.87
N GLN A 98 -86.54 4.41 -3.51
CA GLN A 98 -85.30 5.10 -3.15
C GLN A 98 -84.65 4.48 -1.91
N ILE A 99 -85.42 4.26 -0.83
CA ILE A 99 -84.93 3.60 0.39
C ILE A 99 -84.49 2.15 0.12
N ALA A 100 -85.18 1.41 -0.76
CA ALA A 100 -84.75 0.07 -1.16
C ALA A 100 -83.42 0.10 -1.92
N ILE A 101 -83.25 1.04 -2.87
CA ILE A 101 -81.98 1.24 -3.60
C ILE A 101 -80.85 1.70 -2.67
N GLU A 102 -81.16 2.54 -1.67
CA GLU A 102 -80.20 2.95 -0.63
C GLU A 102 -79.82 1.78 0.29
N LEU A 103 -80.77 0.92 0.66
CA LEU A 103 -80.50 -0.31 1.41
C LEU A 103 -79.71 -1.34 0.59
N GLU A 104 -79.96 -1.49 -0.72
CA GLU A 104 -79.14 -2.33 -1.59
C GLU A 104 -77.72 -1.77 -1.74
N LYS A 105 -77.57 -0.44 -1.86
CA LYS A 105 -76.25 0.21 -1.86
C LYS A 105 -75.53 0.05 -0.52
N LEU A 106 -76.20 0.23 0.61
CA LEU A 106 -75.64 0.02 1.95
C LEU A 106 -75.26 -1.43 2.19
N ASN A 107 -76.04 -2.40 1.70
CA ASN A 107 -75.67 -3.82 1.73
C ASN A 107 -74.46 -4.10 0.83
N ALA A 108 -74.44 -3.57 -0.40
CA ALA A 108 -73.30 -3.72 -1.31
C ALA A 108 -72.02 -3.10 -0.74
N GLN A 109 -72.11 -1.92 -0.11
CA GLN A 109 -71.03 -1.32 0.66
C GLN A 109 -70.65 -2.20 1.85
N SER A 110 -71.59 -2.72 2.63
CA SER A 110 -71.29 -3.64 3.74
C SER A 110 -70.56 -4.92 3.30
N TYR A 111 -70.85 -5.45 2.11
CA TYR A 111 -70.09 -6.55 1.50
C TYR A 111 -68.69 -6.10 1.03
N GLN A 112 -68.55 -4.91 0.43
CA GLN A 112 -67.25 -4.34 0.04
C GLN A 112 -66.37 -4.02 1.26
N ASP A 113 -66.93 -3.42 2.30
CA ASP A 113 -66.30 -3.16 3.59
C ASP A 113 -65.93 -4.48 4.29
N SER A 114 -66.79 -5.50 4.23
CA SER A 114 -66.46 -6.84 4.76
C SER A 114 -65.30 -7.50 4.02
N ALA A 115 -65.21 -7.30 2.70
CA ALA A 115 -64.08 -7.75 1.89
C ALA A 115 -62.79 -6.96 2.21
N LEU A 116 -62.88 -5.63 2.27
CA LEU A 116 -61.78 -4.74 2.69
C LEU A 116 -61.30 -5.08 4.12
N ILE A 117 -62.19 -5.34 5.06
CA ILE A 117 -61.85 -5.78 6.42
C ILE A 117 -61.20 -7.17 6.41
N ALA A 118 -61.59 -8.08 5.49
CA ALA A 118 -60.94 -9.38 5.34
C ALA A 118 -59.52 -9.25 4.74
N ASP A 119 -59.33 -8.36 3.76
CA ASP A 119 -58.03 -8.11 3.14
C ASP A 119 -57.10 -7.31 4.06
N LEU A 120 -57.59 -6.27 4.74
CA LEU A 120 -56.85 -5.56 5.79
C LEU A 120 -56.46 -6.50 6.95
N LYS A 121 -57.28 -7.51 7.29
CA LYS A 121 -56.89 -8.57 8.24
C LYS A 121 -55.80 -9.49 7.70
N ARG A 122 -55.81 -9.80 6.39
CA ARG A 122 -54.72 -10.55 5.74
C ARG A 122 -53.43 -9.74 5.70
N GLU A 123 -53.49 -8.44 5.41
CA GLU A 123 -52.35 -7.54 5.38
C GLU A 123 -51.79 -7.27 6.78
N LEU A 124 -52.65 -7.07 7.79
CA LEU A 124 -52.22 -6.97 9.18
C LEU A 124 -51.56 -8.26 9.67
N LEU A 125 -52.07 -9.44 9.29
CA LEU A 125 -51.47 -10.72 9.66
C LEU A 125 -50.15 -10.99 8.90
N LYS A 126 -50.02 -10.54 7.64
CA LYS A 126 -48.72 -10.50 6.93
C LYS A 126 -47.75 -9.58 7.65
N GLY A 127 -48.12 -8.33 7.94
CA GLY A 127 -47.29 -7.35 8.63
C GLY A 127 -46.88 -7.79 10.05
N GLN A 128 -47.74 -8.53 10.76
CA GLN A 128 -47.39 -9.16 12.03
C GLN A 128 -46.35 -10.28 11.86
N ASN A 129 -46.50 -11.14 10.85
CA ASN A 129 -45.52 -12.18 10.54
C ASN A 129 -44.19 -11.61 10.02
N GLU A 130 -44.23 -10.55 9.23
CA GLU A 130 -43.05 -9.83 8.76
C GLU A 130 -42.35 -9.11 9.93
N SER A 131 -43.12 -8.49 10.84
CA SER A 131 -42.58 -7.90 12.06
C SER A 131 -41.94 -8.93 12.99
N SER A 132 -42.55 -10.12 13.18
CA SER A 132 -41.93 -11.18 13.98
C SER A 132 -40.69 -11.78 13.30
N LEU A 133 -40.67 -11.92 11.97
CA LEU A 133 -39.49 -12.31 11.20
C LEU A 133 -38.36 -11.25 11.24
N CYS A 134 -38.70 -9.96 11.34
CA CYS A 134 -37.73 -8.90 11.61
C CYS A 134 -37.20 -8.98 13.04
N MET A 135 -38.05 -9.09 14.07
CA MET A 135 -37.60 -9.28 15.46
C MET A 135 -36.72 -10.53 15.62
N GLU A 136 -37.05 -11.62 14.92
CA GLU A 136 -36.23 -12.84 14.85
C GLU A 136 -34.91 -12.65 14.10
N ARG A 137 -34.80 -11.69 13.18
CA ARG A 137 -33.53 -11.32 12.52
C ARG A 137 -32.71 -10.41 13.41
N ASP A 138 -33.34 -9.37 13.95
CA ASP A 138 -32.69 -8.39 14.83
C ASP A 138 -32.11 -9.10 16.05
N SER A 139 -32.85 -10.02 16.68
CA SER A 139 -32.32 -10.84 17.77
C SER A 139 -31.14 -11.75 17.35
N LYS A 140 -31.13 -12.29 16.12
CA LYS A 140 -29.98 -13.05 15.60
C LYS A 140 -28.77 -12.14 15.34
N LEU A 141 -28.99 -10.97 14.75
CA LEU A 141 -27.97 -9.94 14.51
C LEU A 141 -27.41 -9.36 15.82
N GLU A 142 -28.20 -9.26 16.89
CA GLU A 142 -27.71 -8.88 18.22
C GLU A 142 -26.84 -9.97 18.85
N ASN A 143 -27.23 -11.25 18.72
CA ASN A 143 -26.39 -12.36 19.18
C ASN A 143 -25.08 -12.45 18.38
N GLU A 144 -25.14 -12.32 17.05
CA GLU A 144 -23.97 -12.28 16.16
C GLU A 144 -23.08 -11.06 16.46
N ARG A 145 -23.66 -9.88 16.71
CA ARG A 145 -22.94 -8.68 17.18
C ARG A 145 -22.20 -8.96 18.49
N ASP A 146 -22.86 -9.57 19.46
CA ASP A 146 -22.28 -9.81 20.78
C ASP A 146 -21.22 -10.92 20.78
N GLU A 147 -21.31 -11.88 19.86
CA GLU A 147 -20.24 -12.85 19.57
C GLU A 147 -19.04 -12.17 18.87
N GLN A 148 -19.28 -11.31 17.86
CA GLN A 148 -18.23 -10.51 17.21
C GLN A 148 -17.57 -9.52 18.17
N VAL A 149 -18.31 -8.96 19.13
CA VAL A 149 -17.76 -8.09 20.19
C VAL A 149 -16.86 -8.88 21.15
N LYS A 150 -17.20 -10.13 21.49
CA LYS A 150 -16.31 -11.01 22.27
C LYS A 150 -15.04 -11.34 21.50
N ILE A 151 -15.17 -11.84 20.27
CA ILE A 151 -14.03 -12.14 19.38
C ILE A 151 -13.12 -10.90 19.24
N LYS A 152 -13.70 -9.71 19.09
CA LYS A 152 -12.95 -8.44 19.06
C LYS A 152 -12.23 -8.13 20.38
N LEU A 153 -12.84 -8.39 21.53
CA LEU A 153 -12.20 -8.20 22.84
C LEU A 153 -11.06 -9.21 23.07
N ASP A 154 -11.25 -10.47 22.68
CA ASP A 154 -10.22 -11.51 22.77
C ASP A 154 -9.03 -11.15 21.86
N VAL A 155 -9.28 -10.80 20.59
CA VAL A 155 -8.25 -10.34 19.64
C VAL A 155 -7.58 -9.04 20.09
N LEU A 156 -8.30 -8.13 20.76
CA LEU A 156 -7.68 -6.95 21.37
C LEU A 156 -6.77 -7.32 22.54
N SER A 157 -7.15 -8.31 23.36
CA SER A 157 -6.29 -8.83 24.43
C SER A 157 -5.03 -9.50 23.87
N ASP A 158 -5.16 -10.31 22.83
CA ASP A 158 -4.01 -10.92 22.13
C ASP A 158 -3.09 -9.86 21.52
N ILE A 159 -3.65 -8.79 20.93
CA ILE A 159 -2.88 -7.65 20.41
C ILE A 159 -2.20 -6.87 21.56
N GLU A 160 -2.84 -6.71 22.72
CA GLU A 160 -2.23 -6.05 23.88
C GLU A 160 -1.12 -6.90 24.52
N GLN A 161 -1.30 -8.22 24.64
CA GLN A 161 -0.27 -9.16 25.07
C GLN A 161 0.92 -9.18 24.08
N ALA A 162 0.65 -9.24 22.77
CA ALA A 162 1.69 -9.15 21.74
C ALA A 162 2.41 -7.80 21.73
N ARG A 163 1.72 -6.70 22.06
CA ARG A 163 2.33 -5.37 22.25
C ARG A 163 3.19 -5.33 23.51
N GLN A 164 2.72 -5.86 24.64
CA GLN A 164 3.49 -5.95 25.89
C GLN A 164 4.76 -6.77 25.68
N HIS A 165 4.66 -8.00 25.18
CA HIS A 165 5.82 -8.84 24.84
C HIS A 165 6.79 -8.16 23.85
N LYS A 166 6.28 -7.36 22.90
CA LYS A 166 7.12 -6.59 21.97
C LYS A 166 7.76 -5.36 22.64
N VAL A 167 7.13 -4.74 23.63
CA VAL A 167 7.73 -3.70 24.48
C VAL A 167 8.81 -4.33 25.37
N ASP A 168 8.52 -5.41 26.09
CA ASP A 168 9.45 -6.10 26.98
C ASP A 168 10.72 -6.60 26.26
N MET A 169 10.59 -6.97 24.98
CA MET A 169 11.73 -7.36 24.13
C MET A 169 12.52 -6.17 23.55
N LEU A 170 11.85 -5.05 23.25
CA LEU A 170 12.49 -3.88 22.63
C LEU A 170 13.02 -2.87 23.65
N GLU A 171 12.41 -2.73 24.82
CA GLU A 171 12.82 -1.76 25.85
C GLU A 171 14.26 -2.01 26.35
N PRO A 172 14.71 -3.25 26.62
CA PRO A 172 16.12 -3.50 26.96
C PRO A 172 17.09 -3.10 25.84
N GLN A 173 16.72 -3.33 24.58
CA GLN A 173 17.52 -2.96 23.40
C GLN A 173 17.55 -1.44 23.19
N LEU A 174 16.40 -0.78 23.35
CA LEU A 174 16.26 0.67 23.24
C LEU A 174 17.01 1.39 24.37
N VAL A 175 17.01 0.82 25.59
CA VAL A 175 17.77 1.31 26.74
C VAL A 175 19.28 1.07 26.56
N ALA A 176 19.71 -0.04 25.95
CA ALA A 176 21.10 -0.26 25.58
C ALA A 176 21.57 0.77 24.53
N SER A 177 20.84 0.90 23.42
CA SER A 177 21.14 1.87 22.36
C SER A 177 21.10 3.32 22.87
N ASN A 178 20.18 3.66 23.78
CA ASN A 178 20.18 4.99 24.43
C ASN A 178 21.39 5.21 25.36
N LYS A 179 21.96 4.17 25.99
CA LYS A 179 23.19 4.29 26.78
C LYS A 179 24.40 4.49 25.86
N GLU A 180 24.47 3.76 24.75
CA GLU A 180 25.50 3.92 23.72
C GLU A 180 25.46 5.31 23.08
N LEU A 181 24.29 5.75 22.61
CA LEU A 181 24.10 7.11 22.07
C LEU A 181 24.41 8.20 23.10
N ARG A 182 24.13 7.99 24.39
CA ARG A 182 24.54 8.93 25.46
C ARG A 182 26.06 8.95 25.68
N LEU A 183 26.74 7.80 25.59
CA LEU A 183 28.20 7.71 25.64
C LEU A 183 28.84 8.40 24.42
N ASP A 184 28.32 8.20 23.23
CA ASP A 184 28.76 8.87 22.00
C ASP A 184 28.53 10.38 22.05
N ILE A 185 27.39 10.84 22.56
CA ILE A 185 27.12 12.26 22.77
C ILE A 185 28.08 12.85 23.83
N LEU A 186 28.44 12.10 24.87
CA LEU A 186 29.42 12.53 25.87
C LEU A 186 30.83 12.64 25.26
N GLN A 187 31.27 11.63 24.50
CA GLN A 187 32.56 11.62 23.80
C GLN A 187 32.65 12.74 22.77
N ARG A 188 31.61 12.96 21.95
CA ARG A 188 31.55 14.07 20.99
C ARG A 188 31.53 15.43 21.69
N LYS A 189 30.88 15.57 22.86
CA LYS A 189 30.97 16.79 23.67
C LYS A 189 32.39 17.04 24.18
N GLN A 190 33.10 16.03 24.67
CA GLN A 190 34.51 16.16 25.07
C GLN A 190 35.43 16.47 23.88
N GLN A 191 35.19 15.89 22.71
CA GLN A 191 35.91 16.24 21.47
C GLN A 191 35.67 17.69 21.07
N ILE A 192 34.42 18.19 21.14
CA ILE A 192 34.10 19.60 20.87
C ILE A 192 34.72 20.53 21.93
N GLU A 193 34.79 20.13 23.19
CA GLU A 193 35.43 20.92 24.26
C GLU A 193 36.95 21.00 24.08
N ASN A 194 37.59 19.89 23.71
CA ASN A 194 39.02 19.86 23.38
C ASN A 194 39.30 20.71 22.12
N LEU A 195 38.53 20.55 21.05
CA LEU A 195 38.68 21.35 19.83
C LEU A 195 38.42 22.86 20.05
N LYS A 196 37.62 23.23 21.06
CA LYS A 196 37.48 24.63 21.49
C LYS A 196 38.72 25.14 22.20
N LYS A 197 39.31 24.35 23.11
CA LYS A 197 40.59 24.69 23.76
C LYS A 197 41.72 24.78 22.73
N ASP A 198 41.83 23.81 21.82
CA ASP A 198 42.77 23.84 20.70
C ASP A 198 42.58 25.13 19.86
N PHE A 199 41.34 25.56 19.61
CA PHE A 199 41.03 26.78 18.86
C PHE A 199 41.34 28.06 19.66
N GLU A 200 41.11 28.06 20.97
CA GLU A 200 41.42 29.17 21.88
C GLU A 200 42.95 29.33 22.02
N GLU A 201 43.70 28.25 22.27
CA GLU A 201 45.17 28.24 22.25
C GLU A 201 45.74 28.68 20.89
N LYS A 202 45.15 28.22 19.78
CA LYS A 202 45.56 28.68 18.44
C LYS A 202 45.27 30.17 18.24
N ARG A 203 44.15 30.68 18.72
CA ARG A 203 43.81 32.10 18.66
C ARG A 203 44.76 32.94 19.52
N GLU A 204 45.07 32.52 20.73
CA GLU A 204 46.07 33.21 21.58
C GLU A 204 47.43 33.24 20.88
N SER A 205 47.89 32.12 20.31
CA SER A 205 49.15 32.09 19.55
C SER A 205 49.11 32.98 18.29
N TYR A 206 47.94 33.16 17.67
CA TYR A 206 47.76 34.06 16.52
C TYR A 206 47.77 35.54 16.95
N ASP A 207 47.14 35.87 18.08
CA ASP A 207 47.15 37.21 18.66
C ASP A 207 48.55 37.58 19.21
N GLU A 208 49.36 36.60 19.65
CA GLU A 208 50.79 36.80 19.91
C GLU A 208 51.59 37.04 18.63
N ILE A 209 51.38 36.23 17.58
CA ILE A 209 52.03 36.43 16.28
C ILE A 209 51.70 37.81 15.72
N LEU A 210 50.44 38.28 15.79
CA LEU A 210 50.06 39.65 15.43
C LEU A 210 50.87 40.70 16.21
N LYS A 211 50.95 40.59 17.54
CA LYS A 211 51.76 41.52 18.37
C LYS A 211 53.25 41.48 18.03
N THR A 212 53.80 40.34 17.62
CA THR A 212 55.19 40.27 17.13
C THR A 212 55.34 40.91 15.75
N LYS A 213 54.36 40.75 14.86
CA LYS A 213 54.34 41.40 13.55
C LYS A 213 54.26 42.92 13.68
N GLU A 214 53.33 43.45 14.49
CA GLU A 214 53.20 44.89 14.75
C GLU A 214 54.50 45.49 15.30
N ARG A 215 55.22 44.77 16.17
CA ARG A 215 56.56 45.18 16.64
C ARG A 215 57.59 45.21 15.52
N LEU A 216 57.61 44.19 14.65
CA LEU A 216 58.52 44.13 13.50
C LEU A 216 58.21 45.20 12.45
N ASP A 217 56.94 45.50 12.20
CA ASP A 217 56.50 46.57 11.29
C ASP A 217 56.95 47.95 11.84
N VAL A 218 56.81 48.19 13.15
CA VAL A 218 57.32 49.40 13.84
C VAL A 218 58.86 49.46 13.88
N GLU A 219 59.57 48.33 13.85
CA GLU A 219 61.02 48.30 13.68
C GLU A 219 61.43 48.58 12.22
N GLN A 220 60.70 48.08 11.23
CA GLN A 220 60.93 48.42 9.82
C GLN A 220 60.76 49.91 9.54
N GLU A 221 59.76 50.59 10.14
CA GLU A 221 59.64 52.04 10.03
C GLU A 221 60.83 52.79 10.64
N LYS A 222 61.34 52.36 11.80
CA LYS A 222 62.55 52.96 12.41
C LYS A 222 63.78 52.77 11.52
N TYR A 223 63.92 51.62 10.87
CA TYR A 223 65.00 51.36 9.92
C TYR A 223 64.82 52.14 8.61
N SER A 224 63.60 52.34 8.09
CA SER A 224 63.37 53.14 6.89
C SER A 224 63.63 54.64 7.11
N ILE A 225 63.25 55.18 8.28
CA ILE A 225 63.55 56.55 8.71
C ILE A 225 65.07 56.76 8.96
N SER A 226 65.79 55.69 9.27
CA SER A 226 67.26 55.72 9.39
C SER A 226 67.95 55.63 8.02
N LEU A 227 67.37 54.89 7.07
CA LEU A 227 67.89 54.70 5.72
C LEU A 227 67.76 55.98 4.86
N THR A 228 66.64 56.69 4.96
CA THR A 228 66.39 57.93 4.21
C THR A 228 67.33 59.08 4.57
N LYS A 229 67.97 59.05 5.75
CA LYS A 229 68.98 60.03 6.17
C LYS A 229 70.39 59.75 5.65
N ALA A 230 70.60 58.65 4.92
CA ALA A 230 71.92 58.20 4.45
C ALA A 230 72.08 58.16 2.92
N SER A 231 71.06 58.55 2.15
CA SER A 231 70.99 58.36 0.69
C SER A 231 71.44 59.55 -0.17
N GLU A 232 71.87 60.67 0.41
CA GLU A 232 72.33 61.86 -0.33
C GLU A 232 73.79 61.76 -0.80
N LEU A 233 74.14 60.80 -1.68
CA LEU A 233 75.38 60.89 -2.49
C LEU A 233 75.32 60.01 -3.77
N PRO A 234 75.44 60.54 -5.02
CA PRO A 234 74.84 59.86 -6.17
C PRO A 234 75.79 59.50 -7.34
N PRO A 235 76.35 58.26 -7.37
CA PRO A 235 76.99 57.74 -8.60
C PRO A 235 76.60 56.30 -8.99
N LYS A 236 75.63 55.64 -8.33
CA LYS A 236 75.27 54.22 -8.58
C LYS A 236 73.97 53.98 -9.37
N LEU A 237 73.14 55.00 -9.57
CA LEU A 237 71.76 54.89 -10.08
C LEU A 237 71.60 54.34 -11.52
N ILE A 238 72.66 54.35 -12.33
CA ILE A 238 72.56 53.97 -13.76
C ILE A 238 72.35 52.45 -13.93
N LYS A 239 73.09 51.60 -13.20
CA LYS A 239 73.02 50.13 -13.36
C LYS A 239 71.81 49.45 -12.71
N GLN A 240 71.06 50.14 -11.86
CA GLN A 240 69.85 49.58 -11.21
C GLN A 240 68.57 49.81 -12.04
N ASN A 241 68.59 50.75 -12.99
CA ASN A 241 67.44 51.06 -13.85
C ASN A 241 67.16 49.99 -14.92
N GLU A 242 68.13 49.14 -15.26
CA GLU A 242 67.94 48.04 -16.22
C GLU A 242 67.28 46.84 -15.52
N ILE A 243 67.82 46.42 -14.36
CA ILE A 243 67.31 45.31 -13.55
C ILE A 243 65.83 45.54 -13.14
N LEU A 244 65.44 46.79 -12.85
CA LEU A 244 64.06 47.14 -12.54
C LEU A 244 63.09 47.00 -13.72
N LYS A 245 63.55 47.16 -14.97
CA LYS A 245 62.70 46.96 -16.16
C LYS A 245 62.40 45.49 -16.40
N ASP A 246 63.40 44.63 -16.28
CA ASP A 246 63.24 43.18 -16.45
C ASP A 246 62.34 42.58 -15.36
N ALA A 247 62.44 43.09 -14.12
CA ALA A 247 61.54 42.73 -13.03
C ALA A 247 60.08 43.14 -13.33
N ILE A 248 59.85 44.37 -13.80
CA ILE A 248 58.50 44.85 -14.17
C ILE A 248 57.92 44.03 -15.33
N TYR A 249 58.71 43.72 -16.36
CA TYR A 249 58.26 42.90 -17.49
C TYR A 249 57.90 41.46 -17.08
N SER A 250 58.67 40.88 -16.15
CA SER A 250 58.40 39.56 -15.58
C SER A 250 57.08 39.54 -14.80
N LEU A 251 56.85 40.53 -13.94
CA LEU A 251 55.60 40.68 -13.17
C LEU A 251 54.39 40.96 -14.07
N GLN A 252 54.57 41.67 -15.19
CA GLN A 252 53.53 41.84 -16.22
C GLN A 252 53.19 40.51 -16.91
N GLN A 253 54.16 39.62 -17.17
CA GLN A 253 53.86 38.28 -17.67
C GLN A 253 53.14 37.41 -16.63
N GLU A 254 53.50 37.49 -15.34
CA GLU A 254 52.83 36.70 -14.30
C GLU A 254 51.39 37.16 -14.05
N THR A 255 51.12 38.47 -14.04
CA THR A 255 49.76 39.01 -13.93
C THR A 255 48.89 38.66 -15.14
N VAL A 256 49.45 38.63 -16.36
CA VAL A 256 48.73 38.09 -17.55
C VAL A 256 48.46 36.59 -17.42
N LYS A 257 49.41 35.79 -16.91
CA LYS A 257 49.21 34.36 -16.66
C LYS A 257 48.12 34.11 -15.62
N GLN A 258 48.15 34.82 -14.49
CA GLN A 258 47.11 34.74 -13.45
C GLN A 258 45.74 35.20 -13.95
N SER A 259 45.67 36.26 -14.76
CA SER A 259 44.43 36.70 -15.43
C SER A 259 43.86 35.61 -16.36
N SER A 260 44.71 34.98 -17.18
CA SER A 260 44.29 33.86 -18.05
C SER A 260 43.82 32.64 -17.25
N LEU A 261 44.44 32.36 -16.09
CA LEU A 261 44.06 31.26 -15.21
C LEU A 261 42.72 31.54 -14.48
N SER A 262 42.48 32.78 -14.05
CA SER A 262 41.17 33.20 -13.51
C SER A 262 40.09 32.97 -14.56
N LEU A 263 40.29 33.47 -15.79
CA LEU A 263 39.33 33.29 -16.89
C LEU A 263 39.06 31.81 -17.19
N THR A 264 40.05 30.92 -17.13
CA THR A 264 39.77 29.48 -17.31
C THR A 264 38.94 28.92 -16.15
N LEU A 265 39.27 29.26 -14.90
CA LEU A 265 38.51 28.84 -13.71
C LEU A 265 37.08 29.38 -13.72
N ASP A 266 36.87 30.64 -14.11
CA ASP A 266 35.54 31.25 -14.26
C ASP A 266 34.70 30.50 -15.31
N THR A 267 35.28 30.13 -16.46
CA THR A 267 34.56 29.28 -17.43
C THR A 267 34.29 27.86 -16.93
N GLU A 268 35.05 27.38 -15.95
CA GLU A 268 34.87 26.05 -15.36
C GLU A 268 33.78 26.07 -14.28
N ILE A 269 33.72 27.13 -13.47
CA ILE A 269 32.61 27.43 -12.56
C ILE A 269 31.29 27.58 -13.34
N ILE A 270 31.31 28.24 -14.51
CA ILE A 270 30.14 28.34 -15.41
C ILE A 270 29.70 26.98 -15.99
N LYS A 271 30.63 26.04 -16.23
CA LYS A 271 30.29 24.66 -16.64
C LYS A 271 29.72 23.83 -15.48
N LEU A 272 30.30 23.96 -14.29
CA LEU A 272 29.86 23.24 -13.08
C LEU A 272 28.48 23.71 -12.60
N THR A 273 28.21 25.01 -12.65
CA THR A 273 26.88 25.56 -12.33
C THR A 273 25.80 25.11 -13.30
N LYS A 274 26.09 25.02 -14.61
CA LYS A 274 25.18 24.42 -15.59
C LYS A 274 24.92 22.94 -15.32
N LYS A 275 25.97 22.14 -15.08
CA LYS A 275 25.80 20.72 -14.68
C LYS A 275 24.99 20.56 -13.40
N LYS A 276 25.12 21.47 -12.42
CA LYS A 276 24.28 21.46 -11.21
C LYS A 276 22.81 21.72 -11.56
N GLN A 277 22.52 22.66 -12.45
CA GLN A 277 21.14 22.96 -12.89
C GLN A 277 20.52 21.83 -13.73
N GLU A 278 21.32 21.12 -14.53
CA GLU A 278 20.91 19.89 -15.22
C GLU A 278 20.55 18.80 -14.21
N ILE A 279 21.43 18.49 -13.25
CA ILE A 279 21.17 17.48 -12.20
C ILE A 279 19.99 17.87 -11.29
N GLU A 280 19.79 19.17 -11.01
CA GLU A 280 18.62 19.64 -10.27
C GLU A 280 17.31 19.52 -11.07
N LYS A 281 17.35 19.61 -12.40
CA LYS A 281 16.21 19.24 -13.26
C LYS A 281 15.95 17.74 -13.25
N ASP A 282 16.96 16.93 -13.57
CA ASP A 282 16.84 15.47 -13.64
C ASP A 282 16.29 14.89 -12.32
N ARG A 283 16.74 15.45 -11.18
CA ARG A 283 16.20 15.12 -9.86
C ARG A 283 14.71 15.50 -9.72
N ASN A 284 14.33 16.72 -10.10
CA ASN A 284 12.95 17.19 -9.95
C ASN A 284 11.99 16.42 -10.85
N GLU A 285 12.41 16.10 -12.08
CA GLU A 285 11.67 15.28 -13.03
C GLU A 285 11.53 13.83 -12.51
N SER A 286 12.62 13.25 -11.97
CA SER A 286 12.55 11.95 -11.27
C SER A 286 11.62 11.98 -10.04
N GLN A 287 11.57 13.09 -9.30
CA GLN A 287 10.72 13.21 -8.12
C GLN A 287 9.24 13.31 -8.50
N THR A 288 8.88 14.06 -9.55
CA THR A 288 7.50 14.08 -10.06
C THR A 288 7.08 12.75 -10.69
N GLU A 289 8.00 12.01 -11.34
CA GLU A 289 7.72 10.63 -11.74
C GLU A 289 7.41 9.73 -10.54
N VAL A 290 8.18 9.80 -9.46
CA VAL A 290 7.88 9.04 -8.22
C VAL A 290 6.54 9.44 -7.61
N GLU A 291 6.22 10.73 -7.53
CA GLU A 291 4.93 11.22 -7.01
C GLU A 291 3.74 10.75 -7.88
N THR A 292 3.86 10.76 -9.21
CA THR A 292 2.81 10.18 -10.09
C THR A 292 2.73 8.66 -10.01
N LYS A 293 3.84 7.96 -9.73
CA LYS A 293 3.85 6.51 -9.50
C LYS A 293 3.22 6.12 -8.17
N MET A 294 3.44 6.89 -7.11
CA MET A 294 2.74 6.72 -5.82
C MET A 294 1.23 6.82 -6.00
N LEU A 295 0.75 7.88 -6.65
CA LEU A 295 -0.68 8.07 -6.93
C LEU A 295 -1.28 6.97 -7.84
N GLN A 296 -0.49 6.41 -8.76
CA GLN A 296 -0.89 5.24 -9.55
C GLN A 296 -0.99 3.97 -8.70
N ILE A 297 -0.12 3.78 -7.69
CA ILE A 297 -0.16 2.65 -6.76
C ILE A 297 -1.37 2.79 -5.82
N GLU A 298 -1.58 3.94 -5.17
CA GLU A 298 -2.74 4.19 -4.30
C GLU A 298 -4.07 3.95 -5.05
N ALA A 299 -4.16 4.37 -6.32
CA ALA A 299 -5.34 4.14 -7.15
C ALA A 299 -5.54 2.65 -7.54
N LEU A 300 -4.46 1.88 -7.71
CA LEU A 300 -4.52 0.44 -7.97
C LEU A 300 -4.83 -0.35 -6.70
N GLU A 301 -4.29 0.04 -5.55
CA GLU A 301 -4.58 -0.55 -4.24
C GLU A 301 -6.07 -0.40 -3.90
N ALA A 302 -6.62 0.82 -4.07
CA ALA A 302 -8.06 1.08 -3.91
C ALA A 302 -8.93 0.24 -4.86
N GLN A 303 -8.49 0.04 -6.11
CA GLN A 303 -9.18 -0.85 -7.06
C GLN A 303 -9.10 -2.32 -6.65
N THR A 304 -7.96 -2.78 -6.10
CA THR A 304 -7.86 -4.17 -5.61
C THR A 304 -8.70 -4.41 -4.35
N ASP A 305 -8.82 -3.43 -3.45
CA ASP A 305 -9.74 -3.48 -2.30
C ASP A 305 -11.20 -3.51 -2.74
N GLU A 306 -11.58 -2.73 -3.75
CA GLU A 306 -12.92 -2.76 -4.34
C GLU A 306 -13.21 -4.11 -5.01
N ILE A 307 -12.25 -4.66 -5.78
CA ILE A 307 -12.35 -6.00 -6.38
C ILE A 307 -12.46 -7.09 -5.28
N PHE A 308 -11.73 -6.95 -4.17
CA PHE A 308 -11.79 -7.90 -3.06
C PHE A 308 -13.17 -7.88 -2.38
N ARG A 309 -13.70 -6.70 -2.03
CA ARG A 309 -15.07 -6.57 -1.49
C ARG A 309 -16.13 -7.12 -2.45
N ASN A 310 -16.02 -6.82 -3.74
CA ASN A 310 -16.92 -7.36 -4.75
C ASN A 310 -16.80 -8.89 -4.88
N HIS A 311 -15.62 -9.47 -4.68
CA HIS A 311 -15.43 -10.92 -4.63
C HIS A 311 -16.07 -11.55 -3.38
N GLU A 312 -15.95 -10.92 -2.21
CA GLU A 312 -16.60 -11.38 -0.97
C GLU A 312 -18.12 -11.32 -1.08
N LEU A 313 -18.68 -10.20 -1.56
CA LEU A 313 -20.12 -10.06 -1.81
C LEU A 313 -20.62 -11.11 -2.83
N ALA A 314 -19.87 -11.37 -3.90
CA ALA A 314 -20.21 -12.42 -4.87
C ALA A 314 -20.14 -13.84 -4.26
N LYS A 315 -19.21 -14.08 -3.32
CA LYS A 315 -19.07 -15.34 -2.58
C LYS A 315 -20.21 -15.55 -1.58
N GLU A 316 -20.69 -14.50 -0.92
CA GLU A 316 -21.90 -14.54 -0.10
C GLU A 316 -23.16 -14.77 -0.94
N GLN A 317 -23.33 -14.04 -2.05
CA GLN A 317 -24.45 -14.26 -2.98
C GLN A 317 -24.47 -15.69 -3.52
N LEU A 318 -23.30 -16.26 -3.87
CA LEU A 318 -23.17 -17.67 -4.27
C LEU A 318 -23.55 -18.63 -3.13
N SER A 319 -23.26 -18.28 -1.86
CA SER A 319 -23.67 -19.05 -0.69
C SER A 319 -25.20 -19.03 -0.53
N ILE A 320 -25.81 -17.83 -0.58
CA ILE A 320 -27.26 -17.63 -0.52
C ILE A 320 -27.96 -18.44 -1.62
N GLN A 321 -27.53 -18.29 -2.88
CA GLN A 321 -28.06 -19.03 -4.04
C GLN A 321 -27.91 -20.56 -3.88
N LYS A 322 -26.83 -21.05 -3.26
CA LYS A 322 -26.69 -22.48 -2.94
C LYS A 322 -27.71 -22.94 -1.89
N THR A 323 -27.93 -22.16 -0.83
CA THR A 323 -28.96 -22.51 0.18
C THR A 323 -30.37 -22.44 -0.40
N GLU A 324 -30.65 -21.48 -1.28
CA GLU A 324 -31.93 -21.33 -1.96
C GLU A 324 -32.15 -22.47 -2.95
N LYS A 325 -31.14 -22.86 -3.73
CA LYS A 325 -31.20 -24.06 -4.58
C LYS A 325 -31.49 -25.32 -3.74
N ILE A 326 -30.86 -25.49 -2.57
CA ILE A 326 -31.12 -26.65 -1.70
C ILE A 326 -32.57 -26.64 -1.19
N LYS A 327 -33.12 -25.47 -0.83
CA LYS A 327 -34.55 -25.31 -0.47
C LYS A 327 -35.47 -25.66 -1.63
N LEU A 328 -35.17 -25.18 -2.84
CA LEU A 328 -35.94 -25.47 -4.06
C LEU A 328 -35.83 -26.95 -4.48
N ASP A 329 -34.66 -27.58 -4.38
CA ASP A 329 -34.47 -29.00 -4.63
C ASP A 329 -35.24 -29.87 -3.61
N TYR A 330 -35.37 -29.41 -2.35
CA TYR A 330 -36.21 -30.06 -1.34
C TYR A 330 -37.71 -29.88 -1.63
N ALA A 331 -38.15 -28.66 -1.96
CA ALA A 331 -39.52 -28.38 -2.35
C ALA A 331 -39.95 -29.14 -3.62
N ASN A 332 -39.08 -29.23 -4.63
CA ASN A 332 -39.30 -30.04 -5.83
C ASN A 332 -39.40 -31.54 -5.51
N LYS A 333 -38.58 -32.06 -4.58
CA LYS A 333 -38.71 -33.45 -4.10
C LYS A 333 -40.02 -33.69 -3.36
N HIS A 334 -40.47 -32.75 -2.52
CA HIS A 334 -41.75 -32.85 -1.81
C HIS A 334 -42.92 -32.83 -2.80
N CYS A 335 -42.96 -31.84 -3.70
CA CYS A 335 -43.95 -31.73 -4.77
C CYS A 335 -43.98 -32.98 -5.67
N ALA A 336 -42.82 -33.53 -6.05
CA ALA A 336 -42.74 -34.78 -6.82
C ALA A 336 -43.21 -36.02 -6.02
N GLN A 337 -43.10 -36.01 -4.70
CA GLN A 337 -43.71 -37.05 -3.85
C GLN A 337 -45.23 -36.87 -3.74
N ASP A 338 -45.73 -35.64 -3.64
CA ASP A 338 -47.17 -35.36 -3.57
C ASP A 338 -47.86 -35.67 -4.90
N ILE A 339 -47.25 -35.32 -6.03
CA ILE A 339 -47.71 -35.73 -7.38
C ILE A 339 -47.77 -37.26 -7.50
N ARG A 340 -46.85 -38.01 -6.86
CA ARG A 340 -46.92 -39.48 -6.81
C ARG A 340 -48.07 -39.97 -5.93
N LYS A 341 -48.24 -39.42 -4.72
CA LYS A 341 -49.39 -39.74 -3.84
C LYS A 341 -50.72 -39.50 -4.57
N GLU A 342 -50.86 -38.36 -5.23
CA GLU A 342 -52.06 -38.03 -6.00
C GLU A 342 -52.23 -38.88 -7.25
N HIS A 343 -51.14 -39.31 -7.90
CA HIS A 343 -51.22 -40.29 -8.99
C HIS A 343 -51.66 -41.68 -8.49
N ASP A 344 -51.14 -42.14 -7.35
CA ASP A 344 -51.55 -43.40 -6.73
C ASP A 344 -53.02 -43.34 -6.23
N ASN A 345 -53.44 -42.20 -5.67
CA ASN A 345 -54.83 -41.92 -5.34
C ASN A 345 -55.73 -41.93 -6.59
N LEU A 346 -55.30 -41.29 -7.69
CA LEU A 346 -56.00 -41.29 -8.97
C LEU A 346 -56.12 -42.72 -9.54
N LEU A 347 -55.05 -43.50 -9.52
CA LEU A 347 -55.04 -44.90 -9.97
C LEU A 347 -55.97 -45.77 -9.11
N LYS A 348 -56.02 -45.54 -7.80
CA LYS A 348 -56.98 -46.20 -6.90
C LYS A 348 -58.42 -45.83 -7.26
N CYS A 349 -58.73 -44.54 -7.36
CA CYS A 349 -60.04 -44.04 -7.79
C CYS A 349 -60.44 -44.53 -9.19
N PHE A 350 -59.49 -44.75 -10.09
CA PHE A 350 -59.75 -45.33 -11.43
C PHE A 350 -60.09 -46.82 -11.35
N ARG A 351 -59.38 -47.60 -10.52
CA ARG A 351 -59.71 -49.01 -10.25
C ARG A 351 -61.07 -49.14 -9.56
N ASP A 352 -61.37 -48.27 -8.59
CA ASP A 352 -62.66 -48.25 -7.90
C ASP A 352 -63.80 -47.85 -8.85
N LYS A 353 -63.58 -46.87 -9.73
CA LYS A 353 -64.50 -46.52 -10.84
C LYS A 353 -64.72 -47.70 -11.79
N GLU A 354 -63.67 -48.41 -12.19
CA GLU A 354 -63.80 -49.62 -13.01
C GLU A 354 -64.60 -50.72 -12.31
N ASN A 355 -64.38 -50.92 -11.02
CA ASN A 355 -65.10 -51.92 -10.23
C ASN A 355 -66.59 -51.54 -10.09
N MET A 356 -66.88 -50.25 -9.88
CA MET A 356 -68.26 -49.74 -9.87
C MET A 356 -68.92 -49.79 -11.26
N LEU A 357 -68.17 -49.63 -12.36
CA LEU A 357 -68.67 -49.85 -13.72
C LEU A 357 -68.96 -51.34 -14.00
N LYS A 358 -68.08 -52.25 -13.56
CA LYS A 358 -68.29 -53.71 -13.65
C LYS A 358 -69.50 -54.15 -12.82
N LEU A 359 -69.73 -53.51 -11.67
CA LEU A 359 -70.92 -53.71 -10.84
C LEU A 359 -72.18 -53.12 -11.50
N TYR A 360 -72.11 -51.90 -12.04
CA TYR A 360 -73.19 -51.27 -12.78
C TYR A 360 -73.64 -52.13 -13.96
N VAL A 361 -72.72 -52.59 -14.82
CA VAL A 361 -73.03 -53.46 -15.96
C VAL A 361 -73.60 -54.81 -15.49
N ARG A 362 -73.20 -55.34 -14.33
CA ARG A 362 -73.83 -56.54 -13.75
C ARG A 362 -75.28 -56.28 -13.31
N LEU A 363 -75.54 -55.14 -12.65
CA LEU A 363 -76.87 -54.73 -12.23
C LEU A 363 -77.78 -54.38 -13.42
N GLU A 364 -77.25 -53.70 -14.43
CA GLU A 364 -77.95 -53.37 -15.68
C GLU A 364 -78.33 -54.64 -16.45
N ASN A 365 -77.43 -55.64 -16.53
CA ASN A 365 -77.76 -56.95 -17.08
C ASN A 365 -78.81 -57.71 -16.25
N GLN A 366 -78.81 -57.59 -14.91
CA GLN A 366 -79.88 -58.14 -14.07
C GLN A 366 -81.22 -57.44 -14.31
N VAL A 367 -81.25 -56.10 -14.40
CA VAL A 367 -82.44 -55.31 -14.73
C VAL A 367 -82.96 -55.64 -16.13
N ASN A 368 -82.08 -55.83 -17.12
CA ASN A 368 -82.46 -56.21 -18.48
C ASN A 368 -82.94 -57.67 -18.55
N ASN A 369 -82.38 -58.59 -17.75
CA ASN A 369 -82.92 -59.95 -17.60
C ASN A 369 -84.32 -59.94 -16.96
N ILE A 370 -84.57 -59.09 -15.96
CA ILE A 370 -85.90 -58.89 -15.37
C ILE A 370 -86.87 -58.29 -16.41
N ARG A 371 -86.45 -57.26 -17.15
CA ARG A 371 -87.22 -56.69 -18.28
C ARG A 371 -87.55 -57.72 -19.36
N ASN A 372 -86.65 -58.67 -19.63
CA ASN A 372 -86.88 -59.78 -20.58
C ASN A 372 -87.78 -60.89 -20.01
N LEU A 373 -88.01 -60.93 -18.69
CA LEU A 373 -88.98 -61.81 -18.04
C LEU A 373 -90.39 -61.21 -18.00
N ILE A 374 -90.52 -59.88 -17.91
CA ILE A 374 -91.83 -59.17 -17.94
C ILE A 374 -92.72 -59.63 -19.11
N PRO A 375 -92.31 -59.59 -20.40
CA PRO A 375 -93.18 -59.99 -21.51
C PRO A 375 -93.53 -61.49 -21.51
N LYS A 376 -92.75 -62.34 -20.82
CA LYS A 376 -93.10 -63.76 -20.62
C LYS A 376 -94.19 -63.91 -19.56
N LEU A 377 -94.09 -63.16 -18.47
CA LEU A 377 -95.11 -63.12 -17.41
C LEU A 377 -96.40 -62.45 -17.90
N GLU A 378 -96.30 -61.41 -18.72
CA GLU A 378 -97.44 -60.82 -19.43
C GLU A 378 -98.04 -61.78 -20.46
N GLY A 379 -97.22 -62.57 -21.16
CA GLY A 379 -97.67 -63.67 -22.01
C GLY A 379 -98.52 -64.68 -21.24
N GLN A 380 -97.98 -65.22 -20.14
CA GLN A 380 -98.68 -66.15 -19.25
C GLN A 380 -99.95 -65.54 -18.64
N LYS A 381 -99.91 -64.26 -18.25
CA LYS A 381 -101.11 -63.54 -17.81
C LYS A 381 -102.17 -63.46 -18.92
N ASN A 382 -101.78 -63.09 -20.14
CA ASN A 382 -102.70 -63.01 -21.28
C ASN A 382 -103.26 -64.38 -21.67
N GLU A 383 -102.52 -65.47 -21.47
CA GLU A 383 -103.00 -66.86 -21.64
C GLU A 383 -104.02 -67.23 -20.56
N LEU A 384 -103.76 -66.88 -19.29
CA LEU A 384 -104.72 -67.04 -18.19
C LEU A 384 -105.97 -66.18 -18.37
N ASP A 385 -105.84 -64.94 -18.82
CA ASP A 385 -106.97 -64.04 -19.13
C ASP A 385 -107.81 -64.58 -20.31
N ARG A 386 -107.18 -65.19 -21.32
CA ARG A 386 -107.90 -65.91 -22.41
C ARG A 386 -108.62 -67.17 -21.91
N ALA A 387 -107.97 -67.97 -21.05
CA ALA A 387 -108.60 -69.13 -20.43
C ALA A 387 -109.80 -68.71 -19.58
N LEU A 388 -109.66 -67.65 -18.77
CA LEU A 388 -110.75 -67.05 -17.99
C LEU A 388 -111.89 -66.56 -18.89
N GLN A 389 -111.59 -65.91 -20.02
CA GLN A 389 -112.60 -65.50 -21.00
C GLN A 389 -113.31 -66.69 -21.65
N SER A 390 -112.60 -67.79 -21.94
CA SER A 390 -113.22 -69.04 -22.41
C SER A 390 -114.17 -69.62 -21.36
N GLN A 391 -113.72 -69.76 -20.11
CA GLN A 391 -114.53 -70.22 -18.98
C GLN A 391 -115.77 -69.33 -18.75
N GLN A 392 -115.66 -68.02 -19.01
CA GLN A 392 -116.77 -67.07 -18.97
C GLN A 392 -117.73 -67.21 -20.17
N GLN A 393 -117.25 -67.58 -21.36
CA GLN A 393 -118.11 -67.87 -22.51
C GLN A 393 -118.88 -69.18 -22.31
N GLU A 394 -118.23 -70.24 -21.81
CA GLU A 394 -118.91 -71.47 -21.41
C GLU A 394 -119.97 -71.20 -20.32
N ASN A 395 -119.63 -70.40 -19.30
CA ASN A 395 -120.60 -69.95 -18.31
C ASN A 395 -121.78 -69.16 -18.90
N LYS A 396 -121.57 -68.36 -19.97
CA LYS A 396 -122.67 -67.69 -20.69
C LYS A 396 -123.53 -68.69 -21.46
N ILE A 397 -122.95 -69.71 -22.08
CA ILE A 397 -123.68 -70.79 -22.78
C ILE A 397 -124.49 -71.64 -21.78
N ILE A 398 -123.92 -72.00 -20.64
CA ILE A 398 -124.61 -72.72 -19.56
C ILE A 398 -125.76 -71.86 -19.01
N LYS A 399 -125.53 -70.57 -18.75
CA LYS A 399 -126.58 -69.63 -18.32
C LYS A 399 -127.64 -69.38 -19.39
N ALA A 400 -127.32 -69.52 -20.69
CA ALA A 400 -128.30 -69.48 -21.76
C ALA A 400 -129.15 -70.76 -21.78
N LYS A 401 -128.55 -71.95 -21.66
CA LYS A 401 -129.32 -73.21 -21.52
C LYS A 401 -130.26 -73.19 -20.30
N ILE A 402 -129.79 -72.68 -19.16
CA ILE A 402 -130.62 -72.49 -17.95
C ILE A 402 -131.74 -71.46 -18.15
N ARG A 403 -131.61 -70.51 -19.08
CA ARG A 403 -132.70 -69.60 -19.45
C ARG A 403 -133.69 -70.27 -20.40
N ASN A 404 -133.22 -70.98 -21.42
CA ASN A 404 -134.10 -71.69 -22.34
C ASN A 404 -134.98 -72.71 -21.59
N SER A 405 -134.39 -73.54 -20.72
CA SER A 405 -135.16 -74.48 -19.88
C SER A 405 -135.89 -73.85 -18.69
N ARG A 406 -135.88 -72.52 -18.58
CA ARG A 406 -136.87 -71.77 -17.78
C ARG A 406 -137.97 -71.21 -18.66
N GLN A 407 -137.66 -70.73 -19.87
CA GLN A 407 -138.67 -70.30 -20.84
C GLN A 407 -139.53 -71.47 -21.33
N GLU A 408 -138.99 -72.70 -21.40
CA GLU A 408 -139.76 -73.92 -21.63
C GLU A 408 -140.79 -74.14 -20.50
N ILE A 409 -140.37 -74.02 -19.23
CA ILE A 409 -141.27 -74.08 -18.06
C ILE A 409 -142.30 -72.93 -18.04
N ASP A 410 -141.89 -71.71 -18.39
CA ASP A 410 -142.77 -70.53 -18.45
C ASP A 410 -143.81 -70.67 -19.60
N ILE A 411 -143.46 -71.34 -20.70
CA ILE A 411 -144.35 -71.65 -21.83
C ILE A 411 -145.33 -72.76 -21.47
N ASP A 412 -144.89 -73.82 -20.79
CA ASP A 412 -145.77 -74.88 -20.28
C ASP A 412 -146.79 -74.32 -19.27
N ILE A 413 -146.40 -73.37 -18.43
CA ILE A 413 -147.31 -72.65 -17.51
C ILE A 413 -148.28 -71.73 -18.27
N PHE A 414 -147.85 -71.10 -19.37
CA PHE A 414 -148.72 -70.26 -20.20
C PHE A 414 -149.77 -71.07 -20.97
N HIS A 415 -149.41 -72.24 -21.50
CA HIS A 415 -150.34 -73.14 -22.18
C HIS A 415 -151.34 -73.85 -21.22
N TYR A 416 -151.06 -73.90 -19.92
CA TYR A 416 -151.93 -74.51 -18.92
C TYR A 416 -153.19 -73.67 -18.56
N LEU A 417 -153.31 -72.43 -19.04
CA LEU A 417 -154.28 -71.47 -18.48
C LEU A 417 -155.23 -70.76 -19.45
N GLN A 418 -155.21 -71.04 -20.76
CA GLN A 418 -156.12 -70.34 -21.68
C GLN A 418 -156.50 -71.03 -23.01
N GLN A 419 -156.97 -72.29 -22.98
CA GLN A 419 -158.06 -72.75 -23.88
C GLN A 419 -158.66 -74.14 -23.52
N ASP A 420 -159.61 -74.15 -22.59
CA ASP A 420 -160.92 -74.78 -22.80
C ASP A 420 -161.91 -73.60 -23.03
N ASP A 421 -162.99 -73.68 -23.81
CA ASP A 421 -163.55 -74.77 -24.63
C ASP A 421 -163.09 -74.64 -26.12
N LEU A 422 -163.16 -75.64 -27.02
CA LEU A 422 -164.18 -76.67 -27.22
C LEU A 422 -163.62 -78.01 -27.76
N ASP A 423 -164.38 -79.06 -27.46
CA ASP A 423 -164.56 -80.32 -28.20
C ASP A 423 -163.33 -81.21 -28.46
N ILE A 424 -163.12 -82.10 -27.49
CA ILE A 424 -162.46 -83.40 -27.65
C ILE A 424 -163.03 -84.12 -28.89
N LYS A 425 -162.13 -84.50 -29.81
CA LYS A 425 -162.44 -85.53 -30.83
C LYS A 425 -162.69 -86.86 -30.12
N GLU A 426 -163.90 -87.43 -30.22
CA GLU A 426 -164.17 -88.88 -30.42
C GLU A 426 -165.62 -89.05 -30.92
N ARG A 427 -165.95 -89.95 -31.87
CA ARG A 427 -165.12 -90.70 -32.84
C ARG A 427 -165.97 -91.18 -34.04
N GLU A 428 -165.32 -91.25 -35.20
CA GLU A 428 -165.44 -92.31 -36.22
C GLU A 428 -166.77 -93.11 -36.39
N ALA A 429 -167.69 -92.66 -37.27
CA ALA A 429 -168.49 -93.50 -38.20
C ALA A 429 -169.39 -92.60 -39.10
N LEU A 430 -169.05 -92.29 -40.36
CA LEU A 430 -169.02 -93.11 -41.59
C LEU A 430 -170.35 -93.14 -42.38
N GLN A 431 -170.41 -92.26 -43.39
CA GLN A 431 -171.21 -92.32 -44.64
C GLN A 431 -172.75 -92.17 -44.61
N GLN A 432 -173.26 -91.70 -45.77
CA GLN A 432 -174.67 -91.65 -46.21
C GLN A 432 -175.63 -90.61 -45.59
N SER A 433 -175.66 -89.41 -46.17
CA SER A 433 -176.86 -88.94 -46.90
C SER A 433 -176.52 -87.75 -47.81
N LEU A 434 -176.93 -87.79 -49.07
CA LEU A 434 -176.56 -86.79 -50.09
C LEU A 434 -177.70 -86.61 -51.14
N THR A 435 -178.95 -86.73 -50.71
CA THR A 435 -180.09 -87.02 -51.61
C THR A 435 -181.36 -86.17 -51.37
N THR A 436 -181.25 -85.01 -50.72
CA THR A 436 -182.40 -84.10 -50.48
C THR A 436 -182.25 -82.71 -51.12
N LEU A 437 -181.45 -82.59 -52.18
CA LEU A 437 -181.12 -81.32 -52.84
C LEU A 437 -182.21 -80.83 -53.84
N GLU A 438 -183.13 -81.69 -54.27
CA GLU A 438 -184.04 -81.43 -55.41
C GLU A 438 -185.41 -80.80 -55.07
N LYS A 439 -185.74 -80.55 -53.78
CA LYS A 439 -187.12 -80.25 -53.36
C LYS A 439 -187.41 -78.82 -52.87
N LEU A 440 -186.41 -77.95 -52.76
CA LEU A 440 -186.62 -76.54 -52.35
C LEU A 440 -186.32 -75.49 -53.44
N GLU A 441 -185.77 -75.89 -54.59
CA GLU A 441 -185.49 -74.98 -55.72
C GLU A 441 -186.72 -74.20 -56.20
N LYS A 442 -187.94 -74.75 -56.03
CA LYS A 442 -189.19 -74.12 -56.47
C LYS A 442 -189.63 -72.89 -55.68
N ARG A 443 -188.95 -72.51 -54.59
CA ARG A 443 -189.12 -71.18 -53.93
C ARG A 443 -188.07 -70.15 -54.35
N LEU A 444 -187.08 -70.53 -55.16
CA LEU A 444 -185.96 -69.67 -55.55
C LEU A 444 -186.35 -68.58 -56.56
N HIS A 445 -187.38 -68.82 -57.37
CA HIS A 445 -187.57 -68.12 -58.64
C HIS A 445 -188.14 -66.69 -58.54
N GLU A 446 -188.83 -66.36 -57.46
CA GLU A 446 -189.45 -65.04 -57.25
C GLU A 446 -188.45 -64.01 -56.67
N ALA A 447 -187.53 -64.45 -55.81
CA ALA A 447 -186.54 -63.58 -55.17
C ALA A 447 -185.41 -63.11 -56.13
N GLN A 448 -185.17 -63.84 -57.22
CA GLN A 448 -184.06 -63.56 -58.14
C GLN A 448 -184.18 -62.24 -58.91
N ALA A 449 -185.38 -61.65 -59.02
CA ALA A 449 -185.57 -60.39 -59.73
C ALA A 449 -184.89 -59.19 -59.05
N GLY A 450 -184.97 -59.09 -57.71
CA GLY A 450 -184.42 -57.96 -56.95
C GLY A 450 -182.88 -57.96 -56.85
N SER A 451 -182.27 -59.14 -56.82
CA SER A 451 -180.82 -59.29 -56.59
C SER A 451 -179.94 -58.63 -57.68
N LYS A 452 -180.40 -58.64 -58.94
CA LYS A 452 -179.62 -58.14 -60.08
C LYS A 452 -179.29 -56.65 -60.02
N LEU A 453 -180.12 -55.83 -59.37
CA LEU A 453 -179.90 -54.38 -59.27
C LEU A 453 -178.76 -54.05 -58.29
N ILE A 454 -178.72 -54.76 -57.16
CA ILE A 454 -177.72 -54.57 -56.09
C ILE A 454 -176.32 -55.04 -56.56
N GLN A 455 -176.25 -56.06 -57.41
CA GLN A 455 -174.98 -56.58 -57.89
C GLN A 455 -174.25 -55.63 -58.88
N GLN A 456 -174.94 -54.68 -59.51
CA GLN A 456 -174.33 -53.71 -60.42
C GLN A 456 -173.58 -52.59 -59.69
N THR A 457 -174.13 -52.07 -58.58
CA THR A 457 -173.48 -51.02 -57.78
C THR A 457 -172.24 -51.54 -57.04
N MET A 458 -172.28 -52.79 -56.54
CA MET A 458 -171.17 -53.43 -55.85
C MET A 458 -169.87 -53.47 -56.69
N ASN A 459 -170.00 -53.67 -58.01
CA ASN A 459 -168.85 -53.77 -58.91
C ASN A 459 -168.13 -52.43 -59.13
N GLN A 460 -168.83 -51.29 -59.07
CA GLN A 460 -168.22 -49.97 -59.21
C GLN A 460 -167.33 -49.64 -57.99
N ILE A 461 -167.84 -49.89 -56.78
CA ILE A 461 -167.13 -49.66 -55.52
C ILE A 461 -165.85 -50.50 -55.44
N ASN A 462 -165.88 -51.76 -55.88
CA ASN A 462 -164.70 -52.62 -55.92
C ASN A 462 -163.60 -52.08 -56.84
N LEU A 463 -163.97 -51.52 -58.00
CA LEU A 463 -163.00 -50.96 -58.96
C LEU A 463 -162.27 -49.73 -58.38
N GLU A 464 -163.01 -48.83 -57.71
CA GLU A 464 -162.40 -47.67 -57.03
C GLU A 464 -161.46 -48.10 -55.90
N ARG A 465 -161.88 -49.08 -55.09
CA ARG A 465 -161.06 -49.63 -53.99
C ARG A 465 -159.72 -50.15 -54.51
N ASP A 466 -159.73 -50.94 -55.57
CA ASP A 466 -158.52 -51.55 -56.12
C ASP A 466 -157.62 -50.53 -56.85
N LEU A 467 -158.16 -49.42 -57.36
CA LEU A 467 -157.37 -48.28 -57.84
C LEU A 467 -156.68 -47.56 -56.66
N ARG A 468 -157.40 -47.24 -55.59
CA ARG A 468 -156.83 -46.60 -54.39
C ARG A 468 -155.77 -47.46 -53.70
N VAL A 469 -155.93 -48.78 -53.67
CA VAL A 469 -154.89 -49.71 -53.16
C VAL A 469 -153.60 -49.61 -53.98
N ARG A 470 -153.68 -49.50 -55.32
CA ARG A 470 -152.49 -49.34 -56.20
C ARG A 470 -151.82 -47.97 -56.04
N GLU A 471 -152.56 -46.93 -55.70
CA GLU A 471 -151.97 -45.63 -55.32
C GLU A 471 -151.25 -45.72 -53.98
N LEU A 472 -151.88 -46.35 -52.97
CA LEU A 472 -151.30 -46.55 -51.65
C LEU A 472 -150.01 -47.39 -51.68
N THR A 473 -149.93 -48.44 -52.51
CA THR A 473 -148.68 -49.20 -52.67
C THR A 473 -147.59 -48.38 -53.36
N LYS A 474 -147.91 -47.63 -54.42
CA LYS A 474 -146.95 -46.71 -55.07
C LYS A 474 -146.41 -45.64 -54.12
N VAL A 475 -147.25 -45.08 -53.24
CA VAL A 475 -146.81 -44.10 -52.22
C VAL A 475 -145.95 -44.77 -51.15
N LYS A 476 -146.34 -45.97 -50.66
CA LYS A 476 -145.54 -46.73 -49.69
C LYS A 476 -144.16 -47.13 -50.25
N GLN A 477 -144.08 -47.50 -51.52
CA GLN A 477 -142.83 -47.79 -52.23
C GLN A 477 -141.91 -46.55 -52.19
N LYS A 478 -142.37 -45.42 -52.73
CA LYS A 478 -141.60 -44.15 -52.73
C LYS A 478 -141.15 -43.72 -51.33
N LEU A 479 -141.97 -43.93 -50.30
CA LEU A 479 -141.64 -43.58 -48.92
C LEU A 479 -140.53 -44.49 -48.35
N LYS A 480 -140.50 -45.78 -48.72
CA LYS A 480 -139.38 -46.69 -48.42
C LYS A 480 -138.11 -46.27 -49.15
N ASP A 481 -138.21 -46.01 -50.45
CA ASP A 481 -137.08 -45.63 -51.30
C ASP A 481 -136.41 -44.33 -50.78
N MET A 482 -137.21 -43.31 -50.46
CA MET A 482 -136.74 -42.05 -49.84
C MET A 482 -136.10 -42.26 -48.46
N LYS A 483 -136.61 -43.19 -47.64
CA LYS A 483 -135.98 -43.53 -46.34
C LYS A 483 -134.63 -44.23 -46.52
N GLU A 484 -134.49 -45.07 -47.52
CA GLU A 484 -133.23 -45.72 -47.86
C GLU A 484 -132.22 -44.70 -48.42
N GLU A 485 -132.66 -43.77 -49.27
CA GLU A 485 -131.84 -42.66 -49.76
C GLU A 485 -131.40 -41.72 -48.63
N CYS A 486 -132.29 -41.35 -47.71
CA CYS A 486 -131.93 -40.59 -46.50
C CYS A 486 -130.92 -41.33 -45.61
N ARG A 487 -131.02 -42.67 -45.49
CA ARG A 487 -130.05 -43.49 -44.75
C ARG A 487 -128.69 -43.49 -45.43
N VAL A 488 -128.63 -43.61 -46.75
CA VAL A 488 -127.38 -43.52 -47.54
C VAL A 488 -126.75 -42.13 -47.40
N LYS A 489 -127.53 -41.05 -47.56
CA LYS A 489 -127.06 -39.67 -47.38
C LYS A 489 -126.56 -39.41 -45.95
N SER A 490 -127.23 -39.95 -44.92
CA SER A 490 -126.76 -39.89 -43.53
C SER A 490 -125.44 -40.63 -43.31
N GLY A 491 -125.22 -41.76 -43.99
CA GLY A 491 -123.93 -42.46 -44.02
C GLY A 491 -122.82 -41.58 -44.62
N ILE A 492 -123.05 -41.05 -45.83
CA ILE A 492 -122.10 -40.18 -46.54
C ILE A 492 -121.72 -38.95 -45.69
N VAL A 493 -122.69 -38.32 -45.01
CA VAL A 493 -122.42 -37.18 -44.10
C VAL A 493 -121.53 -37.61 -42.93
N LYS A 494 -121.78 -38.77 -42.31
CA LYS A 494 -120.93 -39.28 -41.21
C LYS A 494 -119.52 -39.61 -41.68
N ASP A 495 -119.36 -40.19 -42.86
CA ASP A 495 -118.03 -40.56 -43.38
C ASP A 495 -117.25 -39.34 -43.89
N ASN A 496 -117.92 -38.32 -44.42
CA ASN A 496 -117.30 -37.04 -44.72
C ASN A 496 -116.91 -36.27 -43.43
N TYR A 497 -117.71 -36.35 -42.37
CA TYR A 497 -117.35 -35.78 -41.06
C TYR A 497 -116.12 -36.48 -40.45
N LYS A 498 -116.03 -37.81 -40.53
CA LYS A 498 -114.80 -38.56 -40.16
C LYS A 498 -113.58 -38.07 -40.96
N LYS A 499 -113.70 -37.98 -42.29
CA LYS A 499 -112.62 -37.48 -43.16
C LYS A 499 -112.19 -36.05 -42.79
N GLN A 500 -113.13 -35.17 -42.48
CA GLN A 500 -112.84 -33.81 -42.02
C GLN A 500 -112.05 -33.82 -40.69
N LEU A 501 -112.43 -34.69 -39.75
CA LEU A 501 -111.78 -34.83 -38.45
C LEU A 501 -110.38 -35.47 -38.60
N GLU A 502 -110.22 -36.49 -39.44
CA GLU A 502 -108.92 -37.04 -39.82
C GLU A 502 -108.01 -36.01 -40.49
N VAL A 503 -108.53 -35.18 -41.40
CA VAL A 503 -107.74 -34.12 -42.08
C VAL A 503 -107.35 -33.03 -41.09
N ALA A 504 -108.25 -32.64 -40.18
CA ALA A 504 -107.93 -31.67 -39.12
C ALA A 504 -106.87 -32.22 -38.15
N GLN A 505 -106.93 -33.51 -37.80
CA GLN A 505 -105.92 -34.17 -36.97
C GLN A 505 -104.58 -34.26 -37.69
N ARG A 506 -104.53 -34.74 -38.95
CA ARG A 506 -103.31 -34.75 -39.77
C ARG A 506 -102.71 -33.35 -39.92
N LEU A 507 -103.54 -32.32 -40.09
CA LEU A 507 -103.07 -30.93 -40.18
C LEU A 507 -102.42 -30.48 -38.87
N LYS A 508 -103.04 -30.79 -37.72
CA LYS A 508 -102.45 -30.56 -36.39
C LYS A 508 -101.13 -31.32 -36.20
N ASP A 509 -101.07 -32.58 -36.62
CA ASP A 509 -99.84 -33.40 -36.57
C ASP A 509 -98.73 -32.79 -37.43
N THR A 510 -99.05 -32.31 -38.65
CA THR A 510 -98.07 -31.60 -39.51
C THR A 510 -97.65 -30.24 -38.94
N MET A 511 -98.52 -29.53 -38.21
CA MET A 511 -98.17 -28.29 -37.52
C MET A 511 -97.19 -28.56 -36.37
N HIS A 512 -97.46 -29.56 -35.53
CA HIS A 512 -96.53 -29.98 -34.48
C HIS A 512 -95.18 -30.46 -35.04
N LEU A 513 -95.18 -31.18 -36.17
CA LEU A 513 -93.94 -31.56 -36.85
C LEU A 513 -93.19 -30.34 -37.40
N TYR A 514 -93.88 -29.37 -37.99
CA TYR A 514 -93.27 -28.13 -38.47
C TYR A 514 -92.64 -27.32 -37.32
N ASP A 515 -93.34 -27.17 -36.19
CA ASP A 515 -92.79 -26.47 -35.02
C ASP A 515 -91.61 -27.21 -34.39
N SER A 516 -91.61 -28.56 -34.39
CA SER A 516 -90.44 -29.35 -33.98
C SER A 516 -89.25 -29.12 -34.91
N VAL A 517 -89.43 -29.20 -36.23
CA VAL A 517 -88.38 -28.95 -37.22
C VAL A 517 -87.87 -27.50 -37.16
N LYS A 518 -88.74 -26.53 -36.85
CA LYS A 518 -88.39 -25.12 -36.62
C LYS A 518 -87.57 -24.94 -35.34
N ALA A 519 -87.92 -25.63 -34.26
CA ALA A 519 -87.15 -25.64 -33.01
C ALA A 519 -85.78 -26.31 -33.21
N GLU A 520 -85.71 -27.42 -33.93
CA GLU A 520 -84.46 -28.09 -34.31
C GLU A 520 -83.59 -27.21 -35.21
N ARG A 521 -84.16 -26.59 -36.25
CA ARG A 521 -83.44 -25.61 -37.08
C ARG A 521 -82.84 -24.50 -36.23
N ASN A 522 -83.62 -23.90 -35.32
CA ASN A 522 -83.14 -22.84 -34.45
C ASN A 522 -82.02 -23.33 -33.50
N LYS A 523 -82.15 -24.55 -32.97
CA LYS A 523 -81.08 -25.21 -32.19
C LYS A 523 -79.80 -25.40 -33.01
N TYR A 524 -79.90 -25.88 -34.25
CA TYR A 524 -78.74 -26.02 -35.14
C TYR A 524 -78.13 -24.67 -35.53
N VAL A 525 -78.92 -23.63 -35.80
CA VAL A 525 -78.42 -22.27 -36.06
C VAL A 525 -77.66 -21.73 -34.84
N ASN A 526 -78.21 -21.88 -33.64
CA ASN A 526 -77.55 -21.46 -32.40
C ASN A 526 -76.26 -22.25 -32.13
N MET A 527 -76.25 -23.56 -32.40
CA MET A 527 -75.03 -24.39 -32.32
C MET A 527 -73.98 -23.98 -33.35
N ILE A 528 -74.38 -23.65 -34.59
CA ILE A 528 -73.49 -23.14 -35.64
C ILE A 528 -72.90 -21.81 -35.18
N GLN A 529 -73.71 -20.84 -34.77
CA GLN A 529 -73.24 -19.53 -34.29
C GLN A 529 -72.28 -19.66 -33.10
N ALA A 530 -72.62 -20.47 -32.10
CA ALA A 530 -71.74 -20.75 -30.96
C ALA A 530 -70.43 -21.41 -31.38
N SER A 531 -70.45 -22.35 -32.34
CA SER A 531 -69.24 -22.98 -32.88
C SER A 531 -68.38 -22.00 -33.70
N THR A 532 -69.00 -21.10 -34.47
CA THR A 532 -68.31 -20.04 -35.23
C THR A 532 -67.65 -19.05 -34.28
N GLN A 533 -68.34 -18.63 -33.22
CA GLN A 533 -67.76 -17.80 -32.16
C GLN A 533 -66.59 -18.52 -31.48
N LYS A 534 -66.73 -19.82 -31.18
CA LYS A 534 -65.62 -20.63 -30.62
C LYS A 534 -64.42 -20.68 -31.55
N ILE A 535 -64.64 -20.77 -32.86
CA ILE A 535 -63.57 -20.74 -33.87
C ILE A 535 -62.88 -19.37 -33.90
N SER A 536 -63.60 -18.24 -33.79
CA SER A 536 -62.96 -16.92 -33.68
C SER A 536 -62.18 -16.75 -32.36
N GLU A 537 -62.76 -17.13 -31.21
CA GLU A 537 -62.07 -17.12 -29.91
C GLU A 537 -60.76 -17.94 -29.94
N MET A 538 -60.79 -19.14 -30.55
CA MET A 538 -59.62 -19.99 -30.66
C MET A 538 -58.58 -19.47 -31.67
N ARG A 539 -59.02 -18.85 -32.78
CA ARG A 539 -58.10 -18.16 -33.72
C ARG A 539 -57.40 -16.97 -33.08
N GLU A 540 -58.11 -16.21 -32.24
CA GLU A 540 -57.54 -15.09 -31.49
C GLU A 540 -56.53 -15.58 -30.45
N LYS A 541 -56.86 -16.63 -29.68
CA LYS A 541 -55.91 -17.29 -28.77
C LYS A 541 -54.67 -17.81 -29.48
N VAL A 542 -54.81 -18.41 -30.66
CA VAL A 542 -53.66 -18.84 -31.48
C VAL A 542 -52.82 -17.64 -31.94
N ARG A 543 -53.44 -16.49 -32.28
CA ARG A 543 -52.71 -15.25 -32.61
C ARG A 543 -51.93 -14.71 -31.42
N ILE A 544 -52.54 -14.66 -30.23
CA ILE A 544 -51.90 -14.19 -28.99
C ILE A 544 -50.72 -15.11 -28.62
N LEU A 545 -50.92 -16.43 -28.67
CA LEU A 545 -49.85 -17.41 -28.42
C LEU A 545 -48.73 -17.36 -29.48
N GLY A 546 -49.05 -17.01 -30.73
CA GLY A 546 -48.05 -16.75 -31.77
C GLY A 546 -47.17 -15.54 -31.43
N ASN A 547 -47.80 -14.42 -31.07
CA ASN A 547 -47.08 -13.22 -30.62
C ASN A 547 -46.21 -13.51 -29.39
N GLU A 548 -46.73 -14.26 -28.41
CA GLU A 548 -45.99 -14.67 -27.21
C GLU A 548 -44.76 -15.53 -27.56
N VAL A 549 -44.90 -16.49 -28.48
CA VAL A 549 -43.77 -17.29 -28.97
C VAL A 549 -42.70 -16.43 -29.65
N ASP A 550 -43.09 -15.41 -30.41
CA ASP A 550 -42.14 -14.51 -31.09
C ASP A 550 -41.49 -13.48 -30.13
N ILE A 551 -42.19 -13.06 -29.07
CA ILE A 551 -41.59 -12.31 -27.94
C ILE A 551 -40.55 -13.19 -27.23
N LEU A 552 -40.93 -14.41 -26.83
CA LEU A 552 -40.02 -15.35 -26.16
C LEU A 552 -38.80 -15.72 -27.02
N ARG A 553 -38.94 -15.78 -28.35
CA ARG A 553 -37.83 -15.94 -29.30
C ARG A 553 -36.92 -14.71 -29.34
N CYS A 554 -37.48 -13.50 -29.28
CA CYS A 554 -36.70 -12.27 -29.21
C CYS A 554 -35.87 -12.22 -27.91
N ASP A 555 -36.51 -12.54 -26.78
CA ASP A 555 -35.87 -12.62 -25.46
C ASP A 555 -34.79 -13.70 -25.38
N LEU A 556 -35.03 -14.87 -25.97
CA LEU A 556 -34.02 -15.94 -26.09
C LEU A 556 -32.80 -15.45 -26.87
N ASN A 557 -33.01 -14.89 -28.07
CA ASN A 557 -31.96 -14.33 -28.92
C ASN A 557 -31.20 -13.16 -28.25
N ASN A 558 -31.85 -12.39 -27.38
CA ASN A 558 -31.19 -11.34 -26.61
C ASN A 558 -30.34 -11.93 -25.47
N LYS A 559 -30.85 -12.94 -24.76
CA LYS A 559 -30.09 -13.69 -23.74
C LYS A 559 -28.90 -14.44 -24.36
N ASP A 560 -29.03 -14.99 -25.57
CA ASP A 560 -27.93 -15.64 -26.30
C ASP A 560 -26.83 -14.63 -26.67
N LYS A 561 -27.19 -13.41 -27.12
CA LYS A 561 -26.22 -12.33 -27.36
C LYS A 561 -25.51 -11.90 -26.08
N ASP A 562 -26.23 -11.76 -24.97
CA ASP A 562 -25.63 -11.35 -23.70
C ASP A 562 -24.76 -12.45 -23.08
N LEU A 563 -25.15 -13.73 -23.25
CA LEU A 563 -24.29 -14.87 -22.94
C LEU A 563 -23.01 -14.87 -23.80
N ALA A 564 -23.12 -14.60 -25.10
CA ALA A 564 -21.96 -14.49 -25.99
C ALA A 564 -21.01 -13.33 -25.59
N LYS A 565 -21.56 -12.17 -25.20
CA LYS A 565 -20.76 -11.07 -24.60
C LYS A 565 -20.03 -11.54 -23.35
N LYS A 566 -20.74 -12.18 -22.40
CA LYS A 566 -20.15 -12.66 -21.14
C LYS A 566 -19.10 -13.74 -21.34
N ILE A 567 -19.24 -14.61 -22.35
CA ILE A 567 -18.20 -15.56 -22.76
C ILE A 567 -16.95 -14.81 -23.27
N HIS A 568 -17.12 -13.78 -24.09
CA HIS A 568 -16.00 -12.99 -24.62
C HIS A 568 -15.30 -12.15 -23.53
N GLU A 569 -16.06 -11.49 -22.65
CA GLU A 569 -15.55 -10.80 -21.47
C GLU A 569 -14.72 -11.74 -20.57
N ASN A 570 -15.25 -12.94 -20.27
CA ASN A 570 -14.57 -13.90 -19.42
C ASN A 570 -13.28 -14.45 -20.08
N ALA A 571 -13.28 -14.64 -21.40
CA ALA A 571 -12.06 -14.98 -22.15
C ALA A 571 -11.00 -13.86 -22.08
N ALA A 572 -11.41 -12.59 -22.17
CA ALA A 572 -10.52 -11.45 -21.99
C ALA A 572 -9.96 -11.39 -20.55
N LEU A 573 -10.80 -11.63 -19.53
CA LEU A 573 -10.38 -11.70 -18.12
C LEU A 573 -9.39 -12.85 -17.86
N PHE A 574 -9.54 -14.01 -18.51
CA PHE A 574 -8.55 -15.09 -18.41
C PHE A 574 -7.20 -14.69 -19.02
N ASN A 575 -7.20 -14.02 -20.18
CA ASN A 575 -5.96 -13.52 -20.79
C ASN A 575 -5.25 -12.49 -19.89
N ILE A 576 -6.02 -11.57 -19.27
CA ILE A 576 -5.49 -10.58 -18.32
C ILE A 576 -4.92 -11.28 -17.07
N ARG A 577 -5.66 -12.22 -16.48
CA ARG A 577 -5.21 -13.03 -15.32
C ARG A 577 -3.88 -13.73 -15.60
N ASP A 578 -3.74 -14.34 -16.79
CA ASP A 578 -2.55 -15.11 -17.11
C ASP A 578 -1.37 -14.22 -17.54
N SER A 579 -1.61 -13.02 -18.09
CA SER A 579 -0.57 -11.97 -18.18
C SER A 579 -0.08 -11.57 -16.79
N LEU A 580 -0.99 -11.17 -15.89
CA LEU A 580 -0.63 -10.75 -14.53
C LEU A 580 0.12 -11.84 -13.75
N ARG A 581 -0.23 -13.12 -13.96
CA ARG A 581 0.53 -14.26 -13.40
C ARG A 581 1.95 -14.34 -13.96
N ASN A 582 2.15 -14.11 -15.25
CA ASN A 582 3.48 -14.07 -15.85
C ASN A 582 4.30 -12.87 -15.34
N ASP A 583 3.67 -11.70 -15.17
CA ASP A 583 4.31 -10.51 -14.63
C ASP A 583 4.69 -10.69 -13.14
N VAL A 584 3.82 -11.28 -12.32
CA VAL A 584 4.12 -11.67 -10.93
C VAL A 584 5.25 -12.70 -10.87
N ASN A 585 5.24 -13.73 -11.72
CA ASN A 585 6.33 -14.71 -11.79
C ASN A 585 7.66 -14.05 -12.20
N ARG A 586 7.63 -13.08 -13.11
CA ARG A 586 8.81 -12.32 -13.56
C ARG A 586 9.35 -11.40 -12.46
N ALA A 587 8.46 -10.75 -11.70
CA ALA A 587 8.83 -9.95 -10.54
C ALA A 587 9.44 -10.83 -9.43
N ALA A 588 8.85 -12.00 -9.14
CA ALA A 588 9.36 -12.95 -8.16
C ALA A 588 10.72 -13.55 -8.56
N PHE A 589 10.97 -13.78 -9.85
CA PHE A 589 12.29 -14.17 -10.34
C PHE A 589 13.33 -13.06 -10.14
N SER A 590 13.00 -11.83 -10.54
CA SER A 590 13.86 -10.65 -10.35
C SER A 590 14.17 -10.41 -8.86
N TYR A 591 13.18 -10.59 -7.97
CA TYR A 591 13.38 -10.51 -6.52
C TYR A 591 14.44 -11.50 -6.05
N LYS A 592 14.36 -12.78 -6.44
CA LYS A 592 15.35 -13.81 -6.08
C LYS A 592 16.74 -13.53 -6.65
N GLU A 593 16.82 -12.93 -7.84
CA GLU A 593 18.09 -12.48 -8.40
C GLU A 593 18.72 -11.34 -7.55
N LYS A 594 17.90 -10.40 -7.05
CA LYS A 594 18.37 -9.36 -6.12
C LYS A 594 18.71 -9.92 -4.73
N GLU A 595 17.94 -10.87 -4.24
CA GLU A 595 18.16 -11.59 -2.97
C GLU A 595 19.53 -12.29 -2.98
N GLY A 596 19.85 -13.06 -4.02
CA GLY A 596 21.18 -13.68 -4.17
C GLY A 596 22.33 -12.67 -4.33
N ILE A 597 22.09 -11.49 -4.94
CA ILE A 597 23.07 -10.40 -4.98
C ILE A 597 23.27 -9.78 -3.58
N ILE A 598 22.21 -9.69 -2.77
CA ILE A 598 22.28 -9.21 -1.37
C ILE A 598 23.07 -10.20 -0.51
N GLU A 599 22.83 -11.51 -0.66
CA GLU A 599 23.62 -12.55 0.03
C GLU A 599 25.11 -12.50 -0.35
N GLN A 600 25.43 -12.36 -1.64
CA GLN A 600 26.81 -12.20 -2.11
C GLN A 600 27.47 -10.93 -1.53
N ASN A 601 26.74 -9.81 -1.52
CA ASN A 601 27.23 -8.56 -0.93
C ASN A 601 27.41 -8.67 0.59
N ALA A 602 26.55 -9.40 1.30
CA ALA A 602 26.70 -9.66 2.74
C ALA A 602 27.99 -10.46 3.02
N GLY A 603 28.25 -11.54 2.30
CA GLY A 603 29.49 -12.30 2.41
C GLY A 603 30.75 -11.48 2.05
N LEU A 604 30.67 -10.60 1.04
CA LEU A 604 31.75 -9.65 0.74
C LEU A 604 31.95 -8.63 1.86
N ILE A 605 30.89 -8.14 2.49
CA ILE A 605 30.98 -7.24 3.66
C ILE A 605 31.63 -7.94 4.86
N GLU A 606 31.29 -9.20 5.14
CA GLU A 606 31.95 -9.99 6.20
C GLU A 606 33.45 -10.15 5.94
N ILE A 607 33.83 -10.51 4.71
CA ILE A 607 35.24 -10.63 4.29
C ILE A 607 35.96 -9.28 4.41
N LEU A 608 35.34 -8.17 4.01
CA LEU A 608 35.92 -6.83 4.12
C LEU A 608 36.06 -6.39 5.58
N THR A 609 35.05 -6.62 6.42
CA THR A 609 35.09 -6.35 7.87
C THR A 609 36.18 -7.17 8.57
N HIS A 610 36.35 -8.44 8.21
CA HIS A 610 37.45 -9.26 8.70
C HIS A 610 38.80 -8.67 8.29
N ASN A 611 39.00 -8.34 7.00
CA ASN A 611 40.22 -7.70 6.51
C ASN A 611 40.51 -6.34 7.18
N ILE A 612 39.48 -5.55 7.52
CA ILE A 612 39.62 -4.29 8.25
C ILE A 612 40.14 -4.56 9.67
N SER A 613 39.54 -5.51 10.40
CA SER A 613 40.02 -5.91 11.74
C SER A 613 41.46 -6.46 11.70
N ASP A 614 41.78 -7.20 10.65
CA ASP A 614 43.12 -7.71 10.37
C ASP A 614 44.13 -6.59 10.01
N CYS A 615 43.67 -5.43 9.53
CA CYS A 615 44.49 -4.23 9.34
C CYS A 615 44.62 -3.42 10.64
N GLU A 616 43.55 -3.28 11.41
CA GLU A 616 43.54 -2.57 12.69
C GLU A 616 44.45 -3.23 13.74
N THR A 617 44.45 -4.57 13.81
CA THR A 617 45.36 -5.33 14.68
C THR A 617 46.82 -5.11 14.30
N LYS A 618 47.16 -5.18 13.01
CA LYS A 618 48.51 -4.88 12.48
C LYS A 618 48.92 -3.42 12.74
N LEU A 619 48.00 -2.47 12.62
CA LEU A 619 48.23 -1.05 12.93
C LEU A 619 48.46 -0.84 14.44
N LYS A 620 47.69 -1.52 15.30
CA LYS A 620 47.84 -1.52 16.77
C LYS A 620 49.18 -2.11 17.19
N GLU A 621 49.63 -3.20 16.57
CA GLU A 621 50.99 -3.72 16.73
C GLU A 621 52.05 -2.70 16.31
N LEU A 622 51.92 -2.10 15.13
CA LEU A 622 52.88 -1.13 14.60
C LEU A 622 53.00 0.08 15.55
N LYS A 623 51.86 0.58 16.05
CA LYS A 623 51.79 1.67 17.04
C LYS A 623 52.46 1.29 18.37
N ASN A 624 52.38 0.02 18.79
CA ASN A 624 53.11 -0.48 19.97
C ASN A 624 54.61 -0.63 19.70
N LYS A 625 55.01 -1.12 18.52
CA LYS A 625 56.43 -1.20 18.09
C LYS A 625 57.06 0.21 18.05
N PHE A 626 56.37 1.21 17.49
CA PHE A 626 56.78 2.62 17.53
C PHE A 626 56.88 3.18 18.96
N LYS A 627 55.90 2.94 19.84
CA LYS A 627 55.97 3.36 21.26
C LYS A 627 57.21 2.77 21.96
N SER A 628 57.53 1.50 21.72
CA SER A 628 58.73 0.86 22.27
C SER A 628 60.02 1.44 21.70
N ALA A 629 60.08 1.72 20.39
CA ALA A 629 61.22 2.38 19.77
C ALA A 629 61.46 3.80 20.31
N VAL A 630 60.40 4.59 20.53
CA VAL A 630 60.49 5.92 21.16
C VAL A 630 60.97 5.82 22.62
N LYS A 631 60.48 4.85 23.39
CA LYS A 631 60.99 4.58 24.76
C LYS A 631 62.48 4.23 24.75
N ALA A 632 62.92 3.36 23.84
CA ALA A 632 64.33 2.98 23.70
C ALA A 632 65.20 4.17 23.30
N ARG A 633 64.80 4.95 22.28
CA ARG A 633 65.47 6.18 21.86
C ARG A 633 65.58 7.19 23.00
N ASN A 634 64.51 7.42 23.75
CA ASN A 634 64.51 8.36 24.85
C ASN A 634 65.42 7.88 26.00
N LYS A 635 65.47 6.57 26.30
CA LYS A 635 66.43 6.02 27.28
C LYS A 635 67.88 6.24 26.85
N VAL A 636 68.20 5.97 25.57
CA VAL A 636 69.55 6.23 25.03
C VAL A 636 69.86 7.73 25.02
N GLY A 637 68.88 8.60 24.78
CA GLY A 637 69.03 10.05 24.88
C GLY A 637 69.38 10.52 26.29
N VAL A 638 68.74 9.97 27.33
CA VAL A 638 69.09 10.24 28.73
C VAL A 638 70.51 9.74 29.02
N GLN A 639 70.87 8.52 28.61
CA GLN A 639 72.23 7.99 28.78
C GLN A 639 73.32 8.76 28.03
N LEU A 640 72.96 9.45 26.94
CA LEU A 640 73.87 10.34 26.22
C LEU A 640 74.06 11.67 26.97
N LEU A 641 72.99 12.21 27.58
CA LEU A 641 73.08 13.39 28.44
C LEU A 641 73.89 13.09 29.72
N GLU A 642 73.60 11.99 30.42
CA GLU A 642 74.38 11.52 31.58
C GLU A 642 75.88 11.45 31.26
N ARG A 643 76.25 10.88 30.09
CA ARG A 643 77.64 10.83 29.63
C ARG A 643 78.22 12.17 29.18
N GLN A 644 77.40 13.09 28.68
CA GLN A 644 77.87 14.42 28.31
C GLN A 644 78.12 15.27 29.56
N ASP A 645 77.31 15.11 30.60
CA ASP A 645 77.52 15.70 31.92
C ASP A 645 78.78 15.11 32.60
N GLU A 646 78.98 13.79 32.54
CA GLU A 646 80.24 13.13 32.96
C GLU A 646 81.46 13.75 32.25
N VAL A 647 81.39 13.96 30.93
CA VAL A 647 82.47 14.55 30.13
C VAL A 647 82.69 16.03 30.49
N CYS A 648 81.64 16.81 30.74
CA CYS A 648 81.78 18.19 31.22
C CYS A 648 82.47 18.25 32.59
N VAL A 649 82.06 17.41 33.55
CA VAL A 649 82.72 17.31 34.87
C VAL A 649 84.18 16.87 34.74
N LEU A 650 84.51 15.98 33.79
CA LEU A 650 85.90 15.61 33.51
C LEU A 650 86.71 16.77 32.91
N TYR A 651 86.15 17.58 32.01
CA TYR A 651 86.81 18.78 31.49
C TYR A 651 87.04 19.84 32.58
N GLU A 652 86.06 20.12 33.45
CA GLU A 652 86.24 21.03 34.58
C GLU A 652 87.33 20.53 35.53
N LYS A 653 87.37 19.22 35.80
CA LYS A 653 88.40 18.59 36.63
C LYS A 653 89.79 18.66 36.00
N ILE A 654 89.91 18.49 34.68
CA ILE A 654 91.18 18.67 33.95
C ILE A 654 91.62 20.12 34.04
N ASN A 655 90.75 21.09 33.74
CA ASN A 655 91.06 22.52 33.81
C ASN A 655 91.51 22.94 35.22
N PHE A 656 90.87 22.42 36.27
CA PHE A 656 91.28 22.64 37.66
C PHE A 656 92.66 22.02 37.97
N GLN A 657 92.93 20.81 37.47
CA GLN A 657 94.22 20.15 37.63
C GLN A 657 95.33 20.86 36.85
N GLU A 658 95.07 21.37 35.65
CA GLU A 658 96.01 22.21 34.89
C GLU A 658 96.29 23.54 35.61
N GLY A 659 95.28 24.18 36.20
CA GLY A 659 95.46 25.36 37.06
C GLY A 659 96.38 25.09 38.25
N LEU A 660 96.11 24.00 39.00
CA LEU A 660 96.92 23.56 40.13
C LEU A 660 98.35 23.18 39.73
N LEU A 661 98.52 22.56 38.56
CA LEU A 661 99.83 22.16 38.03
C LEU A 661 100.62 23.40 37.57
N ASN A 662 99.97 24.41 36.98
CA ASN A 662 100.59 25.70 36.66
C ASN A 662 101.02 26.47 37.92
N GLU A 663 100.20 26.48 38.98
CA GLU A 663 100.62 27.00 40.30
C GLU A 663 101.83 26.23 40.86
N GLY A 664 101.81 24.90 40.75
CA GLY A 664 102.92 24.04 41.18
C GLY A 664 104.21 24.34 40.43
N ASN A 665 104.14 24.45 39.10
CA ASN A 665 105.27 24.83 38.24
C ASN A 665 105.81 26.23 38.59
N LEU A 666 104.94 27.19 38.90
CA LEU A 666 105.35 28.54 39.30
C LEU A 666 106.08 28.53 40.65
N LYS A 667 105.58 27.75 41.63
CA LYS A 667 106.25 27.55 42.93
C LYS A 667 107.58 26.80 42.79
N LEU A 668 107.67 25.80 41.91
CA LEU A 668 108.93 25.12 41.59
C LEU A 668 109.95 26.07 40.93
N SER A 669 109.51 26.89 39.97
CA SER A 669 110.35 27.90 39.31
C SER A 669 110.90 28.96 40.29
N GLN A 670 110.09 29.35 41.29
CA GLN A 670 110.54 30.20 42.41
C GLN A 670 111.64 29.51 43.23
N LEU A 671 111.43 28.24 43.63
CA LEU A 671 112.41 27.46 44.39
C LEU A 671 113.70 27.18 43.59
N ASP A 672 113.60 26.96 42.28
CA ASP A 672 114.78 26.78 41.42
C ASP A 672 115.62 28.07 41.31
N GLU A 673 114.99 29.25 41.25
CA GLU A 673 115.69 30.53 41.27
C GLU A 673 116.26 30.86 42.66
N GLU A 674 115.57 30.51 43.76
CA GLU A 674 116.15 30.56 45.12
C GLU A 674 117.39 29.65 45.24
N ILE A 675 117.29 28.40 44.75
CA ILE A 675 118.42 27.45 44.69
C ILE A 675 119.56 28.00 43.82
N ARG A 676 119.25 28.72 42.74
CA ARG A 676 120.26 29.38 41.88
C ARG A 676 120.94 30.54 42.60
N ILE A 677 120.21 31.38 43.32
CA ILE A 677 120.75 32.48 44.14
C ILE A 677 121.66 31.90 45.23
N LEU A 678 121.23 30.85 45.94
CA LEU A 678 122.04 30.16 46.95
C LEU A 678 123.32 29.55 46.33
N LYS A 679 123.24 28.96 45.13
CA LYS A 679 124.41 28.45 44.39
C LYS A 679 125.37 29.56 43.92
N LEU A 680 124.89 30.78 43.70
CA LEU A 680 125.75 31.95 43.43
C LEU A 680 126.44 32.42 44.70
N ALA A 681 125.70 32.58 45.80
CA ALA A 681 126.25 32.97 47.11
C ALA A 681 127.33 31.97 47.61
N ILE A 682 127.12 30.66 47.41
CA ILE A 682 128.14 29.64 47.71
C ILE A 682 129.42 29.88 46.91
N LYS A 683 129.32 30.16 45.61
CA LYS A 683 130.49 30.41 44.74
C LYS A 683 131.23 31.70 45.10
N GLU A 684 130.52 32.72 45.58
CA GLU A 684 131.13 33.95 46.07
C GLU A 684 131.90 33.69 47.37
N LEU A 685 131.31 32.95 48.32
CA LEU A 685 132.00 32.53 49.55
C LEU A 685 133.20 31.60 49.28
N GLU A 686 133.11 30.68 48.32
CA GLU A 686 134.23 29.85 47.87
C GLU A 686 135.38 30.72 47.31
N ARG A 687 135.05 31.73 46.51
CA ARG A 687 136.01 32.68 45.93
C ARG A 687 136.68 33.56 46.99
N ASP A 688 135.93 34.04 47.98
CA ASP A 688 136.48 34.79 49.11
C ASP A 688 137.41 33.91 49.96
N ILE A 689 137.06 32.65 50.18
CA ILE A 689 137.93 31.67 50.83
C ILE A 689 139.23 31.44 50.02
N GLU A 690 139.19 31.42 48.69
CA GLU A 690 140.41 31.38 47.87
C GLU A 690 141.26 32.64 47.96
N LEU A 691 140.65 33.82 47.97
CA LEU A 691 141.36 35.10 48.12
C LEU A 691 142.05 35.17 49.50
N LEU A 692 141.34 34.81 50.58
CA LEU A 692 141.90 34.74 51.93
C LEU A 692 143.02 33.70 52.06
N LYS A 693 142.95 32.57 51.33
CA LYS A 693 144.04 31.60 51.24
C LYS A 693 145.28 32.18 50.55
N LYS A 694 145.12 33.01 49.52
CA LYS A 694 146.23 33.65 48.77
C LYS A 694 146.94 34.76 49.54
N ILE A 695 146.22 35.53 50.37
CA ILE A 695 146.78 36.60 51.22
C ILE A 695 147.50 36.03 52.47
N ARG A 696 147.21 34.77 52.83
CA ARG A 696 147.77 34.09 54.02
C ARG A 696 149.31 34.05 54.10
N PRO A 697 150.08 33.68 53.04
CA PRO A 697 151.55 33.70 53.07
C PRO A 697 152.13 35.10 53.28
N GLU A 698 151.65 36.11 52.55
CA GLU A 698 152.12 37.50 52.67
C GLU A 698 152.02 38.00 54.13
N LYS A 699 150.92 37.65 54.82
CA LYS A 699 150.75 37.98 56.24
C LYS A 699 151.77 37.28 57.16
N PHE A 700 152.23 36.08 56.81
CA PHE A 700 153.26 35.36 57.58
C PHE A 700 154.65 35.96 57.37
N GLU A 701 154.97 36.37 56.14
CA GLU A 701 156.22 37.06 55.80
C GLU A 701 156.32 38.41 56.54
N ASN A 702 155.27 39.24 56.46
CA ASN A 702 155.19 40.50 57.21
C ASN A 702 155.37 40.33 58.73
N VAL A 703 154.82 39.26 59.33
CA VAL A 703 155.02 38.96 60.77
C VAL A 703 156.48 38.61 61.08
N ASN A 704 157.18 37.92 60.18
CA ASN A 704 158.60 37.61 60.38
C ASN A 704 159.49 38.85 60.25
N GLU A 705 159.19 39.78 59.33
CA GLU A 705 159.88 41.07 59.23
C GLU A 705 159.65 41.94 60.47
N ILE A 706 158.41 42.01 60.98
CA ILE A 706 158.10 42.73 62.23
C ILE A 706 158.91 42.17 63.41
N ASN A 707 158.98 40.84 63.55
CA ASN A 707 159.77 40.18 64.60
C ASN A 707 161.29 40.45 64.46
N LEU A 708 161.79 40.62 63.24
CA LEU A 708 163.20 40.96 62.99
C LEU A 708 163.50 42.43 63.36
N LEU A 709 162.64 43.35 62.91
CA LEU A 709 162.73 44.78 63.19
C LEU A 709 162.59 45.09 64.69
N GLN A 710 161.74 44.35 65.41
CA GLN A 710 161.61 44.50 66.87
C GLN A 710 162.91 44.15 67.61
N LYS A 711 163.61 43.07 67.23
CA LYS A 711 164.93 42.75 67.82
C LYS A 711 165.96 43.85 67.56
N GLN A 712 166.02 44.35 66.33
CA GLN A 712 166.93 45.45 65.96
C GLN A 712 166.60 46.74 66.73
N LEU A 713 165.32 47.02 66.97
CA LEU A 713 164.88 48.16 67.77
C LEU A 713 165.36 48.05 69.23
N ASP A 714 165.25 46.87 69.83
CA ASP A 714 165.65 46.66 71.24
C ASP A 714 167.18 46.72 71.42
N GLU A 715 167.96 46.18 70.47
CA GLU A 715 169.42 46.37 70.41
C GLU A 715 169.85 47.84 70.28
N ILE A 716 168.98 48.72 69.76
CA ILE A 716 169.23 50.16 69.64
C ILE A 716 168.85 50.88 70.94
N LYS A 717 167.80 50.44 71.65
CA LYS A 717 167.40 51.00 72.96
C LYS A 717 168.48 50.86 74.02
N GLU A 718 169.07 49.67 74.20
CA GLU A 718 170.17 49.50 75.17
C GLU A 718 171.33 50.47 74.92
N LYS A 719 171.63 50.78 73.65
CA LYS A 719 172.67 51.75 73.26
C LYS A 719 172.24 53.19 73.55
N ALA A 720 170.97 53.51 73.40
CA ALA A 720 170.40 54.82 73.73
C ALA A 720 170.32 55.06 75.24
N ASP A 721 169.93 54.07 76.03
CA ASP A 721 169.79 54.18 77.49
C ASP A 721 171.14 54.39 78.19
N ASN A 722 172.20 53.71 77.72
CA ASN A 722 173.57 53.96 78.18
C ASN A 722 174.06 55.38 77.89
N LEU A 723 173.69 55.96 76.74
CA LEU A 723 173.98 57.37 76.41
C LEU A 723 173.07 58.36 77.18
N GLY A 724 171.85 57.93 77.54
CA GLY A 724 170.93 58.70 78.39
C GLY A 724 171.52 58.97 79.77
N LEU A 725 172.13 57.95 80.38
CA LEU A 725 172.79 58.07 81.69
C LEU A 725 173.97 59.06 81.71
N GLU A 726 174.67 59.28 80.58
CA GLU A 726 175.66 60.35 80.47
C GLU A 726 175.01 61.75 80.28
N LEU A 727 173.84 61.81 79.64
CA LEU A 727 173.11 63.04 79.34
C LEU A 727 172.30 63.63 80.51
N GLU A 728 171.88 62.81 81.48
CA GLU A 728 170.98 63.23 82.56
C GLU A 728 171.64 64.07 83.69
N ASN A 729 172.94 64.38 83.62
CA ASN A 729 173.65 65.21 84.61
C ASN A 729 173.23 66.70 84.56
N PRO A 730 172.47 67.24 85.53
CA PRO A 730 171.71 68.48 85.34
C PRO A 730 172.45 69.75 85.80
N GLN A 731 173.70 69.96 85.38
CA GLN A 731 174.48 71.16 85.68
C GLN A 731 174.88 72.03 84.46
N ASN A 732 174.58 71.61 83.23
CA ASN A 732 175.11 72.26 82.03
C ASN A 732 174.14 73.29 81.40
N GLN A 733 174.48 74.58 81.46
CA GLN A 733 173.53 75.70 81.31
C GLN A 733 173.18 76.16 79.87
N VAL A 734 173.56 75.41 78.82
CA VAL A 734 173.71 75.98 77.46
C VAL A 734 172.52 75.76 76.50
N ARG A 735 171.51 74.92 76.81
CA ARG A 735 170.81 74.17 75.73
C ARG A 735 169.28 74.00 75.77
N PHE A 736 168.46 75.06 75.91
CA PHE A 736 166.98 74.96 75.83
C PHE A 736 166.28 76.08 75.02
N ARG A 737 165.21 75.77 74.27
CA ARG A 737 164.33 76.70 73.51
C ARG A 737 162.96 76.03 73.16
N HIS A 738 161.86 76.80 73.05
CA HIS A 738 160.48 76.36 72.68
C HIS A 738 159.95 77.03 71.38
N LEU A 739 158.77 76.59 70.84
CA LEU A 739 157.92 77.25 69.80
C LEU A 739 156.54 76.53 69.53
N ASP A 740 155.58 77.23 68.86
CA ASP A 740 154.11 76.98 68.69
C ASP A 740 153.67 76.57 67.24
N GLY A 741 152.42 76.50 66.70
CA GLY A 741 150.96 76.80 67.01
C GLY A 741 150.13 76.69 65.66
N THR A 742 148.79 76.82 65.43
CA THR A 742 147.46 76.95 66.12
C THR A 742 146.28 76.82 65.06
N ASP A 743 144.96 76.78 65.42
CA ASP A 743 143.79 76.35 64.57
C ASP A 743 142.65 77.42 64.27
N LEU A 744 141.61 77.12 63.45
CA LEU A 744 140.59 78.08 62.87
C LEU A 744 139.11 78.03 63.39
N HIS A 745 138.24 78.97 62.93
CA HIS A 745 137.01 79.45 63.63
C HIS A 745 135.62 79.30 62.94
N VAL A 746 134.56 79.34 63.77
CA VAL A 746 133.14 78.98 63.50
C VAL A 746 132.41 79.69 62.35
N SER A 747 132.72 80.94 62.00
CA SER A 747 131.87 81.77 61.12
C SER A 747 131.59 81.12 59.75
N GLU A 748 132.61 80.49 59.17
CA GLU A 748 132.56 79.89 57.84
C GLU A 748 131.63 78.67 57.72
N LEU A 749 131.36 77.96 58.83
CA LEU A 749 130.39 76.87 58.85
C LEU A 749 128.96 77.38 58.56
N SER A 750 128.59 78.52 59.15
CA SER A 750 127.21 79.04 59.08
C SER A 750 126.78 79.42 57.65
N ALA A 751 127.71 79.97 56.86
CA ALA A 751 127.49 80.33 55.47
C ALA A 751 127.32 79.11 54.54
N LYS A 752 127.77 77.93 54.99
CA LYS A 752 127.69 76.67 54.23
C LYS A 752 126.33 75.97 54.41
N VAL A 753 125.67 76.14 55.55
CA VAL A 753 124.34 75.58 55.85
C VAL A 753 123.26 76.21 54.98
N ARG A 754 123.17 77.55 54.94
CA ARG A 754 122.13 78.28 54.16
C ARG A 754 122.11 77.93 52.67
N LYS A 755 123.27 77.60 52.10
CA LYS A 755 123.42 77.16 50.69
C LYS A 755 122.91 75.74 50.41
N LEU A 756 122.55 74.97 51.43
CA LEU A 756 121.94 73.65 51.31
C LEU A 756 120.41 73.75 51.45
N GLU A 757 119.92 74.56 52.39
CA GLU A 757 118.49 74.84 52.59
C GLU A 757 117.83 75.36 51.30
N GLU A 758 118.47 76.35 50.64
CA GLU A 758 117.99 76.94 49.38
C GLU A 758 117.98 75.94 48.18
N LYS A 759 118.68 74.81 48.29
CA LYS A 759 118.67 73.73 47.28
C LYS A 759 117.57 72.70 47.52
N ILE A 760 117.08 72.57 48.76
CA ILE A 760 116.02 71.61 49.12
C ILE A 760 114.66 72.14 48.63
N ALA A 761 114.33 73.39 48.94
CA ALA A 761 113.08 74.02 48.50
C ALA A 761 112.89 73.94 46.96
N LYS A 762 113.95 74.23 46.19
CA LYS A 762 113.96 74.14 44.71
C LYS A 762 113.87 72.71 44.17
N LYS A 763 113.94 71.69 45.02
CA LYS A 763 113.69 70.28 44.64
C LYS A 763 112.27 69.84 44.95
N GLU A 764 111.70 70.31 46.06
CA GLU A 764 110.32 70.05 46.45
C GLU A 764 109.33 70.64 45.44
N GLU A 765 109.58 71.88 44.98
CA GLU A 765 108.80 72.55 43.91
C GLU A 765 108.76 71.70 42.62
N THR A 766 109.91 71.22 42.14
CA THR A 766 110.02 70.36 40.94
C THR A 766 109.45 68.94 41.09
N LEU A 767 109.03 68.56 42.30
CA LEU A 767 108.41 67.28 42.59
C LEU A 767 106.88 67.41 42.50
N ILE A 768 106.31 68.48 43.06
CA ILE A 768 104.88 68.82 42.97
C ILE A 768 104.44 68.99 41.50
N GLU A 769 105.25 69.64 40.66
CA GLU A 769 104.98 69.76 39.22
C GLU A 769 104.81 68.37 38.55
N LYS A 770 105.63 67.40 38.94
CA LYS A 770 105.61 66.06 38.33
C LYS A 770 104.42 65.24 38.77
N ASP A 771 104.05 65.28 40.04
CA ASP A 771 102.88 64.58 40.55
C ASP A 771 101.60 65.09 39.86
N LEU A 772 101.52 66.40 39.57
CA LEU A 772 100.42 66.99 38.80
C LEU A 772 100.35 66.41 37.37
N THR A 773 101.48 66.30 36.67
CA THR A 773 101.51 65.67 35.33
C THR A 773 101.15 64.18 35.36
N LEU A 774 101.45 63.48 36.46
CA LEU A 774 101.14 62.06 36.63
C LEU A 774 99.64 61.84 36.85
N GLU A 775 98.96 62.73 37.56
CA GLU A 775 97.49 62.74 37.62
C GLU A 775 96.83 62.99 36.25
N GLU A 776 97.36 63.89 35.41
CA GLU A 776 96.79 64.12 34.08
C GLU A 776 97.00 62.93 33.15
N VAL A 777 98.21 62.35 33.13
CA VAL A 777 98.52 61.16 32.32
C VAL A 777 97.66 59.98 32.74
N THR A 778 97.51 59.70 34.03
CA THR A 778 96.66 58.58 34.50
C THR A 778 95.19 58.77 34.15
N LYS A 779 94.63 59.98 34.29
CA LYS A 779 93.26 60.30 33.86
C LYS A 779 93.05 60.15 32.35
N LEU A 780 94.08 60.44 31.53
CA LEU A 780 94.04 60.19 30.08
C LEU A 780 94.15 58.70 29.73
N THR A 781 95.02 57.95 30.41
CA THR A 781 95.19 56.50 30.21
C THR A 781 93.91 55.73 30.56
N ILE A 782 93.22 56.08 31.66
CA ILE A 782 91.94 55.44 32.03
C ILE A 782 90.89 55.65 30.94
N ARG A 783 90.69 56.90 30.47
CA ARG A 783 89.74 57.22 29.39
C ARG A 783 90.05 56.55 28.06
N LEU A 784 91.32 56.30 27.76
CA LEU A 784 91.74 55.50 26.60
C LEU A 784 91.48 53.99 26.82
N SER A 785 91.63 53.49 28.04
CA SER A 785 91.33 52.08 28.38
C SER A 785 89.84 51.76 28.30
N GLU A 786 88.96 52.71 28.62
CA GLU A 786 87.51 52.56 28.48
C GLU A 786 87.10 52.52 27.01
N LYS A 787 87.52 53.51 26.21
CA LYS A 787 87.25 53.54 24.75
C LYS A 787 87.82 52.34 23.98
N THR A 788 88.90 51.71 24.47
CA THR A 788 89.46 50.48 23.86
C THR A 788 88.74 49.21 24.31
N LYS A 789 88.07 49.19 25.47
CA LYS A 789 87.14 48.11 25.82
C LYS A 789 85.87 48.17 24.97
N ASP A 790 85.22 49.33 24.88
CA ASP A 790 83.97 49.50 24.11
C ASP A 790 84.14 49.10 22.63
N SER A 791 85.27 49.46 22.02
CA SER A 791 85.61 49.09 20.63
C SER A 791 86.05 47.62 20.48
N SER A 792 86.56 46.99 21.53
CA SER A 792 86.89 45.55 21.54
C SER A 792 85.64 44.68 21.68
N GLU A 793 84.71 45.03 22.58
CA GLU A 793 83.46 44.27 22.76
C GLU A 793 82.57 44.35 21.53
N THR A 794 82.43 45.54 20.92
CA THR A 794 81.67 45.71 19.67
C THR A 794 82.32 44.96 18.49
N SER A 795 83.65 44.98 18.35
CA SER A 795 84.39 44.24 17.32
C SER A 795 84.30 42.72 17.48
N THR A 796 84.42 42.21 18.72
CA THR A 796 84.30 40.77 19.00
C THR A 796 82.87 40.26 18.89
N ALA A 797 81.87 41.06 19.27
CA ALA A 797 80.46 40.75 19.01
C ALA A 797 80.15 40.68 17.51
N ALA A 798 80.65 41.63 16.71
CA ALA A 798 80.53 41.59 15.25
C ALA A 798 81.21 40.34 14.65
N SER A 799 82.40 39.99 15.12
CA SER A 799 83.16 38.82 14.66
C SER A 799 82.48 37.49 15.01
N LYS A 800 81.90 37.36 16.21
CA LYS A 800 81.05 36.21 16.58
C LYS A 800 79.84 36.10 15.64
N LYS A 801 79.14 37.21 15.38
CA LYS A 801 77.96 37.24 14.50
C LYS A 801 78.30 36.94 13.03
N ILE A 802 79.48 37.33 12.56
CA ILE A 802 79.99 36.95 11.23
C ILE A 802 80.29 35.45 11.17
N ASN A 803 80.92 34.86 12.19
CA ASN A 803 81.17 33.41 12.25
C ASN A 803 79.87 32.59 12.34
N GLU A 804 78.87 33.06 13.10
CA GLU A 804 77.54 32.45 13.10
C GLU A 804 76.89 32.47 11.72
N LEU A 805 76.97 33.60 11.01
CA LEU A 805 76.43 33.73 9.65
C LEU A 805 77.20 32.85 8.65
N GLN A 806 78.52 32.72 8.77
CA GLN A 806 79.30 31.79 7.96
C GLN A 806 78.95 30.32 8.24
N ASN A 807 78.71 29.95 9.50
CA ASN A 807 78.29 28.58 9.83
C ASN A 807 76.88 28.30 9.31
N LYS A 808 75.91 29.20 9.55
CA LYS A 808 74.56 29.12 8.96
C LYS A 808 74.60 29.04 7.42
N LEU A 809 75.50 29.77 6.77
CA LEU A 809 75.72 29.69 5.32
C LEU A 809 76.32 28.34 4.88
N LYS A 810 77.26 27.78 5.65
CA LYS A 810 77.78 26.41 5.41
C LYS A 810 76.70 25.36 5.59
N ASP A 811 75.88 25.46 6.63
CA ASP A 811 74.80 24.50 6.91
C ASP A 811 73.71 24.53 5.82
N VAL A 812 73.31 25.73 5.38
CA VAL A 812 72.42 25.92 4.23
C VAL A 812 73.05 25.40 2.94
N ASN A 813 74.35 25.66 2.70
CA ASN A 813 75.05 25.14 1.52
C ASN A 813 75.20 23.61 1.56
N ASN A 814 75.43 23.02 2.73
CA ASN A 814 75.49 21.57 2.93
C ASN A 814 74.11 20.93 2.70
N SER A 815 73.04 21.55 3.20
CA SER A 815 71.65 21.13 2.96
C SER A 815 71.25 21.27 1.47
N MET A 816 71.71 22.33 0.81
CA MET A 816 71.54 22.52 -0.63
C MET A 816 72.31 21.47 -1.43
N MET A 817 73.56 21.14 -1.05
CA MET A 817 74.33 20.08 -1.70
C MET A 817 73.73 18.69 -1.44
N ALA A 818 73.18 18.45 -0.25
CA ALA A 818 72.43 17.23 0.07
C ALA A 818 71.20 17.09 -0.83
N THR A 819 70.32 18.11 -0.89
CA THR A 819 69.13 18.10 -1.75
C THR A 819 69.45 18.06 -3.24
N ILE A 820 70.55 18.69 -3.70
CA ILE A 820 71.07 18.52 -5.07
C ILE A 820 71.53 17.08 -5.31
N SER A 821 72.19 16.44 -4.35
CA SER A 821 72.63 15.04 -4.46
C SER A 821 71.45 14.06 -4.46
N GLU A 822 70.41 14.31 -3.65
CA GLU A 822 69.15 13.57 -3.67
C GLU A 822 68.42 13.74 -5.00
N LEU A 823 68.31 14.98 -5.51
CA LEU A 823 67.72 15.26 -6.81
C LEU A 823 68.50 14.56 -7.94
N SER A 824 69.84 14.53 -7.86
CA SER A 824 70.70 13.82 -8.81
C SER A 824 70.51 12.31 -8.74
N LEU A 825 70.40 11.73 -7.54
CA LEU A 825 70.08 10.32 -7.32
C LEU A 825 68.69 9.95 -7.88
N VAL A 826 67.69 10.79 -7.64
CA VAL A 826 66.33 10.62 -8.16
C VAL A 826 66.30 10.77 -9.69
N GLN A 827 67.03 11.72 -10.28
CA GLN A 827 67.17 11.84 -11.74
C GLN A 827 67.85 10.60 -12.34
N ALA A 828 68.96 10.13 -11.76
CA ALA A 828 69.64 8.92 -12.21
C ALA A 828 68.74 7.68 -12.12
N LYS A 829 67.99 7.54 -11.02
CA LYS A 829 67.02 6.44 -10.84
C LYS A 829 65.83 6.53 -11.80
N CYS A 830 65.34 7.73 -12.10
CA CYS A 830 64.34 7.96 -13.15
C CYS A 830 64.85 7.63 -14.56
N ILE A 831 66.13 7.85 -14.84
CA ILE A 831 66.76 7.44 -16.11
C ILE A 831 66.89 5.91 -16.17
N GLN A 832 67.32 5.25 -15.08
CA GLN A 832 67.36 3.79 -14.99
C GLN A 832 65.97 3.17 -15.19
N LEU A 833 64.95 3.63 -14.46
CA LEU A 833 63.58 3.13 -14.57
C LEU A 833 62.96 3.36 -15.96
N ARG A 834 63.35 4.43 -16.68
CA ARG A 834 62.97 4.62 -18.10
C ARG A 834 63.65 3.60 -19.00
N GLY A 835 64.96 3.38 -18.83
CA GLY A 835 65.70 2.34 -19.56
C GLY A 835 65.19 0.93 -19.29
N GLU A 836 64.83 0.61 -18.05
CA GLU A 836 64.16 -0.65 -17.68
C GLU A 836 62.80 -0.78 -18.34
N LYS A 837 61.98 0.28 -18.36
CA LYS A 837 60.69 0.29 -19.06
C LYS A 837 60.86 0.08 -20.56
N GLU A 838 61.82 0.75 -21.20
CA GLU A 838 62.10 0.63 -22.64
C GLU A 838 62.65 -0.76 -23.00
N ASN A 839 63.52 -1.33 -22.16
CA ASN A 839 64.00 -2.69 -22.33
C ASN A 839 62.88 -3.73 -22.13
N LYS A 840 62.01 -3.57 -21.12
CA LYS A 840 60.86 -4.46 -20.92
C LYS A 840 59.78 -4.31 -21.99
N ALA A 841 59.60 -3.11 -22.56
CA ALA A 841 58.76 -2.91 -23.74
C ALA A 841 59.35 -3.65 -24.97
N ARG A 842 60.67 -3.56 -25.20
CA ARG A 842 61.34 -4.29 -26.28
C ARG A 842 61.30 -5.81 -26.09
N GLU A 843 61.55 -6.30 -24.88
CA GLU A 843 61.39 -7.73 -24.55
C GLU A 843 59.94 -8.20 -24.80
N PHE A 844 58.95 -7.37 -24.51
CA PHE A 844 57.53 -7.68 -24.77
C PHE A 844 57.19 -7.66 -26.27
N GLU A 845 57.73 -6.72 -27.04
CA GLU A 845 57.57 -6.69 -28.51
C GLU A 845 58.28 -7.89 -29.16
N GLU A 846 59.51 -8.21 -28.78
CA GLU A 846 60.21 -9.42 -29.23
C GLU A 846 59.43 -10.70 -28.87
N ALA A 847 58.90 -10.80 -27.64
CA ALA A 847 58.09 -11.94 -27.22
C ALA A 847 56.78 -12.05 -28.01
N LYS A 848 56.16 -10.92 -28.36
CA LYS A 848 54.94 -10.83 -29.17
C LYS A 848 55.20 -11.19 -30.63
N GLU A 849 56.34 -10.78 -31.21
CA GLU A 849 56.77 -11.19 -32.56
C GLU A 849 57.10 -12.69 -32.62
N ARG A 850 57.80 -13.23 -31.63
CA ARG A 850 58.11 -14.67 -31.50
C ARG A 850 56.82 -15.50 -31.36
N PHE A 851 55.89 -15.07 -30.52
CA PHE A 851 54.57 -15.69 -30.39
C PHE A 851 53.79 -15.65 -31.71
N SER A 852 53.79 -14.50 -32.41
CA SER A 852 53.10 -14.32 -33.70
C SER A 852 53.73 -15.14 -34.84
N SER A 853 54.98 -15.58 -34.68
CA SER A 853 55.70 -16.48 -35.59
C SER A 853 55.73 -17.94 -35.09
N GLY A 854 54.85 -18.31 -34.15
CA GLY A 854 54.65 -19.69 -33.69
C GLY A 854 55.80 -20.27 -32.87
N SER A 855 56.70 -19.41 -32.36
CA SER A 855 57.85 -19.79 -31.53
C SER A 855 57.60 -19.46 -30.06
N GLU A 856 58.34 -20.09 -29.15
CA GLU A 856 58.20 -19.82 -27.72
C GLU A 856 58.56 -18.35 -27.38
N PRO A 857 57.74 -17.63 -26.59
CA PRO A 857 57.91 -16.18 -26.44
C PRO A 857 59.20 -15.74 -25.72
N ILE A 858 59.77 -16.59 -24.85
CA ILE A 858 60.93 -16.24 -23.99
C ILE A 858 61.96 -17.38 -24.01
N PRO A 859 63.12 -17.24 -24.70
CA PRO A 859 64.10 -18.31 -24.89
C PRO A 859 65.02 -18.56 -23.67
N ARG A 860 64.52 -18.33 -22.45
CA ARG A 860 65.33 -18.32 -21.21
C ARG A 860 64.66 -18.87 -19.95
N PHE A 861 63.43 -19.41 -20.04
CA PHE A 861 62.73 -19.90 -18.84
C PHE A 861 63.50 -21.02 -18.12
N ASP A 862 64.14 -21.94 -18.87
CA ASP A 862 65.00 -22.98 -18.31
C ASP A 862 66.29 -22.44 -17.68
N ASP A 863 66.89 -21.42 -18.28
CA ASP A 863 68.11 -20.75 -17.77
C ASP A 863 67.83 -20.05 -16.43
N GLU A 864 66.64 -19.48 -16.26
CA GLU A 864 66.22 -18.81 -15.02
C GLU A 864 65.71 -19.81 -13.98
N LEU A 865 65.00 -20.87 -14.39
CA LEU A 865 64.71 -22.02 -13.51
C LEU A 865 65.99 -22.64 -12.96
N GLN A 866 67.00 -22.91 -13.80
CA GLN A 866 68.28 -23.44 -13.35
C GLN A 866 69.02 -22.49 -12.39
N LYS A 867 68.92 -21.16 -12.57
CA LYS A 867 69.47 -20.18 -11.61
C LYS A 867 68.72 -20.23 -10.28
N ILE A 868 67.39 -20.22 -10.30
CA ILE A 868 66.54 -20.27 -9.10
C ILE A 868 66.74 -21.58 -8.33
N VAL A 869 66.93 -22.72 -9.03
CA VAL A 869 67.30 -24.00 -8.41
C VAL A 869 68.68 -23.91 -7.76
N LYS A 870 69.73 -23.47 -8.49
CA LYS A 870 71.09 -23.32 -7.95
C LYS A 870 71.18 -22.31 -6.81
N GLU A 871 70.32 -21.28 -6.79
CA GLU A 871 70.23 -20.31 -5.71
C GLU A 871 69.51 -20.89 -4.48
N LYS A 872 68.43 -21.67 -4.66
CA LYS A 872 67.80 -22.45 -3.57
C LYS A 872 68.77 -23.47 -2.98
N GLU A 873 69.51 -24.21 -3.80
CA GLU A 873 70.53 -25.17 -3.36
C GLU A 873 71.62 -24.49 -2.52
N ARG A 874 72.12 -23.31 -2.94
CA ARG A 874 73.06 -22.50 -2.14
C ARG A 874 72.45 -22.07 -0.81
N ARG A 875 71.19 -21.64 -0.80
CA ARG A 875 70.49 -21.19 0.41
C ARG A 875 70.22 -22.34 1.39
N ILE A 876 69.97 -23.55 0.89
CA ILE A 876 69.83 -24.77 1.69
C ILE A 876 71.19 -25.16 2.29
N LYS A 877 72.25 -25.20 1.48
CA LYS A 877 73.62 -25.47 1.98
C LYS A 877 74.05 -24.50 3.06
N GLN A 878 73.83 -23.19 2.87
CA GLN A 878 74.10 -22.19 3.90
C GLN A 878 73.29 -22.41 5.19
N LEU A 879 72.04 -22.87 5.10
CA LEU A 879 71.22 -23.18 6.28
C LEU A 879 71.60 -24.47 7.00
N ASP A 880 72.22 -25.43 6.30
CA ASP A 880 72.74 -26.66 6.91
C ASP A 880 74.17 -26.46 7.46
N GLU A 881 74.99 -25.66 6.78
CA GLU A 881 76.29 -25.16 7.27
C GLU A 881 76.12 -24.36 8.57
N MET A 882 75.08 -23.51 8.67
CA MET A 882 74.74 -22.76 9.90
C MET A 882 74.06 -23.61 11.00
N LYS A 883 73.75 -24.89 10.76
CA LYS A 883 73.19 -25.81 11.78
C LYS A 883 74.20 -26.81 12.31
N ASN A 884 75.22 -27.15 11.53
CA ASN A 884 76.25 -28.14 11.88
C ASN A 884 77.55 -27.50 12.40
N SER A 885 77.52 -26.22 12.80
CA SER A 885 78.69 -25.43 13.21
C SER A 885 78.70 -25.01 14.69
N ASP A 886 78.07 -25.81 15.56
CA ASP A 886 78.38 -25.78 17.00
C ASP A 886 79.81 -26.32 17.23
N PHE A 887 80.68 -25.48 17.78
CA PHE A 887 82.09 -25.75 18.15
C PHE A 887 83.06 -26.14 17.03
N ILE A 888 83.74 -25.14 16.44
CA ILE A 888 85.14 -24.78 16.78
C ILE A 888 85.49 -23.44 16.09
N PHE A 889 85.96 -22.46 16.87
CA PHE A 889 86.33 -21.12 16.38
C PHE A 889 87.86 -20.98 16.27
N GLU A 890 88.46 -21.51 15.20
CA GLU A 890 89.84 -21.18 14.82
C GLU A 890 89.97 -20.96 13.30
N ASN A 891 90.70 -19.90 12.91
CA ASN A 891 91.17 -19.60 11.54
C ASN A 891 90.20 -19.05 10.49
N ASP A 892 89.20 -18.24 10.87
CA ASP A 892 88.36 -17.49 9.89
C ASP A 892 89.00 -16.16 9.39
N GLY A 893 90.10 -15.69 10.00
CA GLY A 893 90.85 -14.51 9.55
C GLY A 893 90.21 -13.14 9.82
N PHE A 894 89.14 -13.08 10.60
CA PHE A 894 88.52 -11.85 11.14
C PHE A 894 89.05 -11.55 12.56
N GLU A 895 89.16 -10.28 12.91
CA GLU A 895 89.43 -9.80 14.28
C GLU A 895 88.12 -9.24 14.88
N ASP A 896 87.74 -9.72 16.07
CA ASP A 896 86.57 -9.21 16.82
C ASP A 896 86.99 -8.03 17.70
N ILE A 897 86.42 -6.86 17.43
CA ILE A 897 86.76 -5.61 18.14
C ILE A 897 85.47 -5.00 18.69
N ASN A 898 85.36 -4.91 20.01
CA ASN A 898 84.18 -4.37 20.74
C ASN A 898 82.82 -4.95 20.27
N GLY A 899 82.79 -6.24 19.93
CA GLY A 899 81.57 -6.94 19.47
C GLY A 899 81.20 -6.70 18.01
N VAL A 900 82.08 -6.10 17.20
CA VAL A 900 81.92 -5.97 15.74
C VAL A 900 83.01 -6.76 15.05
N ARG A 901 82.61 -7.76 14.27
CA ARG A 901 83.48 -8.69 13.52
C ARG A 901 83.96 -8.03 12.23
N THR A 902 85.28 -7.81 12.08
CA THR A 902 85.81 -7.05 10.93
C THR A 902 87.06 -7.67 10.28
N THR A 903 87.30 -7.33 9.02
CA THR A 903 88.53 -7.67 8.26
C THR A 903 89.61 -6.59 8.35
N ALA A 904 89.35 -5.50 9.08
CA ALA A 904 90.18 -4.30 9.08
C ALA A 904 91.23 -4.37 10.19
N LYS A 905 92.42 -4.91 9.86
CA LYS A 905 93.56 -5.01 10.79
C LYS A 905 93.84 -3.67 11.48
N LEU A 906 93.96 -3.71 12.80
CA LEU A 906 94.24 -2.55 13.65
C LEU A 906 95.50 -1.80 13.18
N ARG A 907 95.41 -0.46 13.13
CA ARG A 907 96.58 0.40 12.92
C ARG A 907 97.40 0.45 14.22
N PRO A 908 98.73 0.27 14.18
CA PRO A 908 99.58 0.50 15.34
C PRO A 908 99.52 1.98 15.74
N ASN A 909 98.74 2.30 16.77
CA ASN A 909 98.62 3.68 17.29
C ASN A 909 99.79 4.08 18.19
N ALA A 910 100.64 3.13 18.59
CA ALA A 910 101.79 3.32 19.45
C ALA A 910 102.98 2.46 19.01
N TYR A 911 104.18 2.83 19.44
CA TYR A 911 105.39 2.01 19.32
C TYR A 911 105.99 1.69 20.68
N LEU A 912 106.84 0.66 20.70
CA LEU A 912 107.63 0.24 21.85
C LEU A 912 109.06 0.74 21.66
N ASN A 913 109.63 1.36 22.70
CA ASN A 913 111.06 1.66 22.76
C ASN A 913 111.79 0.42 23.32
N GLU A 914 112.77 -0.10 22.59
CA GLU A 914 113.60 -1.24 23.03
C GLU A 914 114.64 -0.86 24.10
N SER A 915 114.64 0.39 24.58
CA SER A 915 115.65 0.98 25.46
C SER A 915 115.34 0.96 26.96
N ASP A 916 114.10 0.65 27.37
CA ASP A 916 113.64 0.75 28.76
C ASP A 916 112.99 -0.55 29.23
N ASN A 917 113.38 -1.04 30.42
CA ASN A 917 113.04 -2.38 30.94
C ASN A 917 111.56 -2.60 31.33
N LEU A 918 110.62 -1.73 30.95
CA LEU A 918 109.18 -1.93 31.15
C LEU A 918 108.37 -1.36 29.95
N PRO A 919 107.63 -2.20 29.19
CA PRO A 919 107.03 -1.78 27.92
C PRO A 919 105.72 -0.99 28.09
N ILE A 920 105.82 0.34 28.20
CA ILE A 920 104.66 1.26 28.13
C ILE A 920 104.55 1.80 26.69
N PRO A 921 103.48 1.50 25.93
CA PRO A 921 103.32 1.97 24.55
C PRO A 921 103.16 3.50 24.48
N LYS A 922 104.00 4.17 23.68
CA LYS A 922 103.89 5.62 23.43
C LYS A 922 103.17 5.89 22.11
N PRO A 923 102.11 6.73 22.08
CA PRO A 923 101.34 6.97 20.87
C PRO A 923 102.16 7.70 19.79
N TYR A 924 101.87 7.41 18.53
CA TYR A 924 102.32 8.26 17.43
C TYR A 924 101.61 9.61 17.52
N GLY A 925 102.37 10.72 17.41
CA GLY A 925 101.83 12.08 17.41
C GLY A 925 101.07 12.43 16.13
N LEU A 926 100.85 13.73 15.88
CA LEU A 926 100.04 14.27 14.76
C LEU A 926 100.40 13.76 13.34
N TYR A 927 101.58 13.15 13.16
CA TYR A 927 102.09 12.65 11.89
C TYR A 927 102.43 11.14 11.97
N ALA A 928 101.42 10.30 12.15
CA ALA A 928 101.59 8.85 12.13
C ALA A 928 101.94 8.32 10.70
N PRO A 929 102.86 7.35 10.56
CA PRO A 929 103.30 6.86 9.25
C PRO A 929 102.20 6.07 8.52
N PHE A 930 101.87 6.47 7.30
CA PHE A 930 100.88 5.81 6.46
C PHE A 930 101.50 4.59 5.75
N LYS A 931 101.01 3.38 6.04
CA LYS A 931 101.39 2.17 5.29
C LYS A 931 100.72 2.18 3.91
N PRO A 932 101.48 2.16 2.79
CA PRO A 932 100.89 2.11 1.46
C PRO A 932 100.03 0.86 1.27
N THR A 933 98.79 1.02 0.80
CA THR A 933 97.99 -0.08 0.27
C THR A 933 98.57 -0.52 -1.07
N GLU A 934 98.71 -1.83 -1.27
CA GLU A 934 99.20 -2.38 -2.54
C GLU A 934 98.31 -1.96 -3.71
N SER A 935 98.94 -1.67 -4.86
CA SER A 935 98.24 -1.16 -6.04
C SER A 935 97.37 -2.26 -6.67
N ILE A 936 96.05 -2.18 -6.46
CA ILE A 936 95.08 -3.01 -7.19
C ILE A 936 95.12 -2.61 -8.67
N TYR A 937 95.83 -3.41 -9.46
CA TYR A 937 96.15 -3.18 -10.89
C TYR A 937 94.95 -3.29 -11.86
N HIS A 938 93.74 -2.84 -11.51
CA HIS A 938 92.62 -2.76 -12.45
C HIS A 938 91.62 -1.61 -12.14
N LEU A 939 91.93 -0.38 -12.56
CA LEU A 939 90.92 0.68 -12.84
C LEU A 939 91.51 1.87 -13.63
N LYS A 940 91.73 1.70 -14.94
CA LYS A 940 92.09 2.81 -15.84
C LYS A 940 90.85 3.65 -16.19
N GLN A 941 90.57 4.71 -15.42
CA GLN A 941 89.99 5.98 -15.90
C GLN A 941 89.77 6.99 -14.76
N PHE A 942 90.72 7.90 -14.54
CA PHE A 942 90.48 9.17 -13.84
C PHE A 942 90.85 10.32 -14.78
N LYS A 943 89.84 11.12 -15.17
CA LYS A 943 90.00 12.23 -16.11
C LYS A 943 90.06 13.54 -15.32
N LYS A 944 91.23 14.18 -15.23
CA LYS A 944 91.36 15.50 -14.59
C LYS A 944 90.45 16.51 -15.30
N GLN A 945 89.65 17.25 -14.53
CA GLN A 945 88.99 18.44 -15.05
C GLN A 945 90.03 19.54 -15.30
N ILE A 946 89.87 20.26 -16.42
CA ILE A 946 90.70 21.40 -16.77
C ILE A 946 89.96 22.65 -16.30
N LEU A 947 90.58 23.42 -15.40
CA LEU A 947 90.10 24.74 -15.03
C LEU A 947 90.25 25.67 -16.26
N LYS A 948 89.15 26.31 -16.68
CA LYS A 948 89.26 27.46 -17.60
C LYS A 948 89.94 28.61 -16.86
N GLN A 949 90.82 29.32 -17.56
CA GLN A 949 91.42 30.55 -17.06
C GLN A 949 90.35 31.64 -16.94
N VAL A 950 90.55 32.54 -15.98
CA VAL A 950 89.82 33.81 -15.89
C VAL A 950 90.58 34.82 -16.74
N GLU A 951 89.89 35.38 -17.73
CA GLU A 951 90.26 36.66 -18.35
C GLU A 951 89.36 37.76 -17.75
N ILE A 952 89.82 39.02 -17.84
CA ILE A 952 89.36 40.17 -17.03
C ILE A 952 88.04 40.76 -17.55
#